data_AF-A0A5N1GNZ2-F1
#
_entry.id   AF-A0A5N1GNZ2-F1
#
_cell.length_a   1.000
_cell.length_b   1.000
_cell.length_c   1.000
_cell.angle_alpha   90.00
_cell.angle_beta   90.00
_cell.angle_gamma   90.00
#
_symmetry.space_group_name_H-M   'P 1'
#
loop_
_entity.id
_entity.type
_entity.pdbx_description
1 polymer ?
#
loop_
_entity_poly.entity_id
_entity_poly.type
_entity_poly.pdbx_seq_one_letter_code
_entity_poly.pdbx_strand_id
1 'polypeptide(L)'
;MKAISHYYLTLREKIHQHPLAWALLASFALPFTILMLFYFLGLDLFPFGDGSLYTVDLGQQYIDFYAYYRNVLLGQWGQALYSFQKALGGEMVGTWSYYLMSPYLLILLLFPQSWMTLAVALIIAAKIATAGGTFQYLLGRLYGDVSWRSLAFSFAYALIGYVSANHLNVMWLDGYAFLPLVIYGLERLLKHGSWPVYILSLAYILISNYYMGYMVCLFLILYMVYALIRDFHKTNWQASLKQVWRFSWTSLAAAGLSALVLLPTYQALSLSKGTYASEVNWTWELAYPIQDLLSKFYLAPFNFDQMPEGLPNVYIGSLGLIALGLYFTQKKVSRQEKWGAGLVLLLLVLSMNIQAVNIIWHGFQPPIWYPYRFSFVFSFFCLFLGYRGYRLLQSFKLKTALIFLALFTASTVYVLSQSKRFDYLEGSHVLASFVLFILFSLALFFIEGRPRWSTFLIYLLTVIELSANSCLTLSSISYLSHSEVADYELLTKDFIEEIKPDHDDFYRISKLFQRTKNDPMQLNYYGLSHFNSTIEKASTELYRYLGLPSSEGFVAYNNGSLVTDAFFGARYIVESKPQPSDDGTQQIHLQAASNRPDTKLYPLVQSDPHLMAYENDNALPLAYSLPEDIFDIQVHNAYPILLQDQLLQVANRQDVTDYYQYFQVASFAGLTLDQVESADAKQINTHYRRSQDKGDAWIHFDIQVNSNDSYYLTVPGQLSEDDVAFYLDGEAMPYEKSFNSVQVYNIAANEAGQRHHFSIKLLADDIDLNNVNLYRLNPELVQGTSSQVQDIALDIDKFSNRRIEGQVENQEDQDWLVFSFPYNQNWTFTVDGEAVDSRPVLDGGFTAIPLGKAGKHQVKLSFWPSALTGGLALSATTAAGLFTLYRKEKKDQDKA
;
A
#
# COMPACT_ATOMS: atom_id res chain seq x y z
N MET A 1 -28.51 -33.03 32.20
CA MET A 1 -29.76 -32.62 31.50
C MET A 1 -30.46 -31.41 32.13
N LYS A 2 -30.75 -31.35 33.44
CA LYS A 2 -31.43 -30.19 34.06
C LYS A 2 -30.65 -28.86 33.92
N ALA A 3 -29.32 -28.88 34.07
CA ALA A 3 -28.48 -27.68 33.89
C ALA A 3 -28.48 -27.14 32.44
N ILE A 4 -28.48 -28.03 31.45
CA ILE A 4 -28.55 -27.67 30.02
C ILE A 4 -29.93 -27.08 29.66
N SER A 5 -31.00 -27.65 30.22
CA SER A 5 -32.38 -27.13 30.06
C SER A 5 -32.55 -25.75 30.69
N HIS A 6 -31.99 -25.54 31.89
CA HIS A 6 -32.02 -24.22 32.54
C HIS A 6 -31.22 -23.19 31.73
N TYR A 7 -30.01 -23.52 31.29
CA TYR A 7 -29.19 -22.63 30.46
C TYR A 7 -29.90 -22.24 29.15
N TYR A 8 -30.56 -23.19 28.48
CA TYR A 8 -31.34 -22.92 27.27
C TYR A 8 -32.53 -21.98 27.54
N LEU A 9 -33.26 -22.18 28.64
CA LEU A 9 -34.38 -21.30 29.03
C LEU A 9 -33.89 -19.89 29.37
N THR A 10 -32.81 -19.77 30.14
CA THR A 10 -32.20 -18.47 30.48
C THR A 10 -31.67 -17.75 29.25
N LEU A 11 -31.02 -18.46 28.31
CA LEU A 11 -30.55 -17.89 27.06
C LEU A 11 -31.73 -17.40 26.20
N ARG A 12 -32.80 -18.18 26.11
CA ARG A 12 -34.02 -17.81 25.38
C ARG A 12 -34.68 -16.55 25.97
N GLU A 13 -34.78 -16.46 27.29
CA GLU A 13 -35.28 -15.26 27.96
C GLU A 13 -34.41 -14.02 27.67
N LYS A 14 -33.08 -14.15 27.75
CA LYS A 14 -32.14 -13.07 27.41
C LYS A 14 -32.24 -12.64 25.94
N ILE A 15 -32.43 -13.57 25.01
CA ILE A 15 -32.66 -13.27 23.58
C ILE A 15 -33.94 -12.46 23.40
N HIS A 16 -35.00 -12.82 24.12
CA HIS A 16 -36.26 -12.08 24.06
C HIS A 16 -36.15 -10.67 24.66
N GLN A 17 -35.32 -10.45 25.68
CA GLN A 17 -35.12 -9.14 26.30
C GLN A 17 -34.27 -8.19 25.44
N HIS A 18 -33.26 -8.69 24.74
CA HIS A 18 -32.33 -7.86 23.95
C HIS A 18 -32.11 -8.41 22.52
N PRO A 19 -33.17 -8.51 21.70
CA PRO A 19 -33.10 -9.23 20.42
C PRO A 19 -32.13 -8.59 19.41
N LEU A 20 -31.97 -7.26 19.43
CA LEU A 20 -30.99 -6.59 18.59
C LEU A 20 -29.54 -6.94 18.99
N ALA A 21 -29.23 -7.00 20.29
CA ALA A 21 -27.88 -7.32 20.75
C ALA A 21 -27.45 -8.73 20.29
N TRP A 22 -28.36 -9.70 20.37
CA TRP A 22 -28.11 -11.06 19.90
C TRP A 22 -28.03 -11.15 18.37
N ALA A 23 -28.85 -10.38 17.64
CA ALA A 23 -28.72 -10.31 16.18
C ALA A 23 -27.37 -9.74 15.76
N LEU A 24 -26.88 -8.68 16.44
CA LEU A 24 -25.54 -8.13 16.19
C LEU A 24 -24.44 -9.15 16.49
N LEU A 25 -24.55 -9.85 17.62
CA LEU A 25 -23.59 -10.91 17.96
C LEU A 25 -23.59 -12.01 16.91
N ALA A 26 -24.76 -12.44 16.42
CA ALA A 26 -24.85 -13.47 15.39
C ALA A 26 -24.27 -12.99 14.04
N SER A 27 -24.58 -11.75 13.63
CA SER A 27 -24.05 -11.16 12.39
C SER A 27 -22.54 -10.91 12.42
N PHE A 28 -21.94 -10.76 13.60
CA PHE A 28 -20.49 -10.71 13.75
C PHE A 28 -19.89 -12.11 13.85
N ALA A 29 -20.37 -12.93 14.79
CA ALA A 29 -19.73 -14.20 15.15
C ALA A 29 -19.77 -15.23 14.02
N LEU A 30 -20.83 -15.28 13.22
CA LEU A 30 -20.95 -16.25 12.14
C LEU A 30 -19.90 -16.03 11.02
N PRO A 31 -19.83 -14.86 10.34
CA PRO A 31 -18.81 -14.66 9.31
C PRO A 31 -17.39 -14.74 9.88
N PHE A 32 -17.16 -14.24 11.11
CA PHE A 32 -15.87 -14.38 11.79
C PHE A 32 -15.47 -15.86 11.92
N THR A 33 -16.36 -16.69 12.47
CA THR A 33 -16.07 -18.10 12.72
C THR A 33 -15.87 -18.87 11.41
N ILE A 34 -16.70 -18.61 10.39
CA ILE A 34 -16.57 -19.28 9.08
C ILE A 34 -15.22 -18.94 8.43
N LEU A 35 -14.85 -17.66 8.42
CA LEU A 35 -13.57 -17.22 7.86
C LEU A 35 -12.40 -17.81 8.63
N MET A 36 -12.39 -17.72 9.97
CA MET A 36 -11.30 -18.28 10.77
C MET A 36 -11.19 -19.80 10.62
N LEU A 37 -12.31 -20.52 10.58
CA LEU A 37 -12.30 -21.97 10.31
C LEU A 37 -11.75 -22.28 8.92
N PHE A 38 -12.12 -21.49 7.91
CA PHE A 38 -11.58 -21.67 6.57
C PHE A 38 -10.09 -21.31 6.50
N TYR A 39 -9.64 -20.26 7.19
CA TYR A 39 -8.21 -19.94 7.24
C TYR A 39 -7.42 -21.08 7.88
N PHE A 40 -7.86 -21.61 9.02
CA PHE A 40 -7.16 -22.71 9.70
C PHE A 40 -7.23 -24.04 8.94
N LEU A 41 -8.37 -24.40 8.37
CA LEU A 41 -8.58 -25.73 7.77
C LEU A 41 -8.41 -25.77 6.25
N GLY A 42 -8.66 -24.65 5.57
CA GLY A 42 -8.63 -24.53 4.12
C GLY A 42 -7.36 -23.88 3.59
N LEU A 43 -6.76 -22.96 4.34
CA LEU A 43 -5.48 -22.34 4.00
C LEU A 43 -4.33 -22.79 4.91
N ASP A 44 -4.58 -23.72 5.83
CA ASP A 44 -3.58 -24.24 6.78
C ASP A 44 -2.88 -23.13 7.60
N LEU A 45 -3.62 -22.10 8.00
CA LEU A 45 -3.09 -20.89 8.64
C LEU A 45 -2.31 -21.21 9.93
N PHE A 46 -1.15 -20.56 10.09
CA PHE A 46 -0.41 -20.52 11.36
C PHE A 46 -1.32 -20.16 12.55
N PRO A 47 -1.22 -20.87 13.71
CA PRO A 47 -0.16 -21.80 14.11
C PRO A 47 -0.46 -23.28 13.87
N PHE A 48 -1.56 -23.62 13.18
CA PHE A 48 -1.93 -25.02 12.94
C PHE A 48 -1.27 -25.60 11.68
N GLY A 49 -0.74 -24.74 10.81
CA GLY A 49 0.06 -25.09 9.65
C GLY A 49 0.98 -23.94 9.24
N ASP A 50 1.48 -23.98 8.01
CA ASP A 50 2.44 -23.00 7.47
C ASP A 50 1.79 -21.98 6.51
N GLY A 51 0.46 -21.98 6.41
CA GLY A 51 -0.27 -21.04 5.58
C GLY A 51 -0.32 -19.62 6.15
N SER A 52 -0.49 -18.66 5.24
CA SER A 52 -0.69 -17.24 5.58
C SER A 52 -1.78 -16.60 4.70
N LEU A 53 -2.04 -15.31 4.92
CA LEU A 53 -2.84 -14.47 4.02
C LEU A 53 -1.97 -13.45 3.27
N TYR A 54 -0.64 -13.64 3.29
CA TYR A 54 0.31 -12.71 2.71
C TYR A 54 0.37 -12.91 1.19
N THR A 55 0.04 -11.87 0.45
CA THR A 55 0.10 -11.87 -1.01
C THR A 55 0.30 -10.44 -1.48
N VAL A 56 0.98 -10.25 -2.62
CA VAL A 56 1.25 -8.93 -3.23
C VAL A 56 1.71 -7.92 -2.15
N ASP A 57 1.10 -6.73 -2.08
CA ASP A 57 1.48 -5.66 -1.15
C ASP A 57 1.32 -6.05 0.33
N LEU A 58 0.40 -6.96 0.67
CA LEU A 58 0.27 -7.41 2.05
C LEU A 58 1.53 -8.17 2.48
N GLY A 59 2.11 -9.00 1.61
CA GLY A 59 3.37 -9.69 1.87
C GLY A 59 4.62 -8.84 1.64
N GLN A 60 4.57 -7.88 0.71
CA GLN A 60 5.75 -7.10 0.29
C GLN A 60 5.91 -5.74 1.00
N GLN A 61 4.87 -5.26 1.68
CA GLN A 61 4.85 -3.90 2.24
C GLN A 61 4.10 -3.79 3.58
N TYR A 62 2.86 -4.30 3.66
CA TYR A 62 2.00 -3.97 4.81
C TYR A 62 2.48 -4.62 6.10
N ILE A 63 3.00 -5.86 6.05
CA ILE A 63 3.54 -6.54 7.23
C ILE A 63 4.74 -5.80 7.83
N ASP A 64 5.55 -5.14 7.00
CA ASP A 64 6.69 -4.34 7.46
C ASP A 64 6.21 -3.07 8.14
N PHE A 65 5.17 -2.44 7.59
CA PHE A 65 4.52 -1.31 8.25
C PHE A 65 3.85 -1.71 9.57
N TYR A 66 3.35 -2.94 9.68
CA TYR A 66 2.78 -3.48 10.92
C TYR A 66 3.85 -3.78 11.97
N ALA A 67 5.03 -4.28 11.56
CA ALA A 67 6.19 -4.40 12.45
C ALA A 67 6.63 -3.01 12.97
N TYR A 68 6.78 -2.04 12.06
CA TYR A 68 7.05 -0.64 12.40
C TYR A 68 6.01 -0.05 13.36
N TYR A 69 4.71 -0.27 13.10
CA TYR A 69 3.62 0.17 13.96
C TYR A 69 3.77 -0.35 15.40
N ARG A 70 4.13 -1.64 15.55
CA ARG A 70 4.40 -2.23 16.86
C ARG A 70 5.59 -1.55 17.54
N ASN A 71 6.70 -1.35 16.83
CA ASN A 71 7.90 -0.70 17.39
C ASN A 71 7.61 0.72 17.89
N VAL A 72 6.86 1.51 17.11
CA VAL A 72 6.42 2.86 17.51
C VAL A 72 5.59 2.82 18.80
N LEU A 73 4.53 2.01 18.85
CA LEU A 73 3.60 2.02 19.97
C LEU A 73 4.15 1.34 21.23
N LEU A 74 5.12 0.43 21.09
CA LEU A 74 5.76 -0.27 22.20
C LEU A 74 6.93 0.49 22.83
N GLY A 75 7.30 1.66 22.30
CA GLY A 75 8.27 2.53 22.97
C GLY A 75 8.95 3.56 22.08
N GLN A 76 8.99 3.37 20.76
CA GLN A 76 9.76 4.20 19.84
C GLN A 76 8.93 5.35 19.24
N TRP A 77 8.20 6.09 20.06
CA TRP A 77 7.34 7.21 19.61
C TRP A 77 8.09 8.30 18.84
N GLY A 78 9.41 8.38 19.01
CA GLY A 78 10.29 9.32 18.30
C GLY A 78 10.14 9.23 16.78
N GLN A 79 9.92 8.04 16.22
CA GLN A 79 9.86 7.84 14.75
C GLN A 79 8.46 8.03 14.14
N ALA A 80 7.43 8.30 14.96
CA ALA A 80 6.05 8.32 14.49
C ALA A 80 5.76 9.38 13.40
N LEU A 81 6.45 10.52 13.40
CA LEU A 81 6.22 11.60 12.42
C LEU A 81 7.30 11.67 11.33
N TYR A 82 8.51 11.20 11.62
CA TYR A 82 9.64 11.14 10.71
C TYR A 82 10.44 9.89 11.04
N SER A 83 10.94 9.17 10.04
CA SER A 83 11.70 7.94 10.27
C SER A 83 12.88 7.82 9.32
N PHE A 84 14.06 7.50 9.87
CA PHE A 84 15.26 7.10 9.11
C PHE A 84 15.24 5.61 8.69
N GLN A 85 14.13 4.91 8.95
CA GLN A 85 13.84 3.59 8.37
C GLN A 85 13.17 3.71 6.98
N LYS A 86 12.80 4.94 6.57
CA LYS A 86 12.22 5.27 5.26
C LYS A 86 13.33 5.78 4.33
N ALA A 87 14.13 4.87 3.78
CA ALA A 87 15.32 5.19 2.97
C ALA A 87 16.23 6.22 3.69
N LEU A 88 16.73 7.26 3.01
CA LEU A 88 17.55 8.31 3.63
C LEU A 88 16.87 9.06 4.80
N GLY A 89 15.55 8.93 4.95
CA GLY A 89 14.74 9.60 5.94
C GLY A 89 13.51 10.21 5.28
N GLY A 90 12.36 10.15 5.94
CA GLY A 90 11.15 10.73 5.38
C GLY A 90 10.02 10.91 6.37
N GLU A 91 9.05 11.71 5.95
CA GLU A 91 7.86 12.01 6.75
C GLU A 91 6.90 10.81 6.75
N MET A 92 6.26 10.57 7.90
CA MET A 92 5.47 9.37 8.14
C MET A 92 3.96 9.60 8.16
N VAL A 93 3.45 10.83 8.13
CA VAL A 93 2.00 11.10 8.18
C VAL A 93 1.27 10.52 6.96
N GLY A 94 1.87 10.60 5.78
CA GLY A 94 1.37 9.91 4.57
C GLY A 94 1.19 8.41 4.81
N THR A 95 2.22 7.74 5.31
CA THR A 95 2.20 6.31 5.65
C THR A 95 1.15 5.99 6.71
N TRP A 96 1.08 6.78 7.78
CA TRP A 96 0.13 6.57 8.85
C TRP A 96 -1.32 6.70 8.38
N SER A 97 -1.64 7.81 7.73
CA SER A 97 -3.01 8.15 7.31
C SER A 97 -3.58 7.21 6.24
N TYR A 98 -2.72 6.55 5.46
CA TYR A 98 -3.15 5.55 4.49
C TYR A 98 -3.18 4.13 5.09
N TYR A 99 -2.13 3.71 5.80
CA TYR A 99 -1.92 2.31 6.18
C TYR A 99 -2.24 1.99 7.65
N LEU A 100 -2.01 2.92 8.59
CA LEU A 100 -1.82 2.58 10.01
C LEU A 100 -2.83 3.19 11.00
N MET A 101 -3.79 3.98 10.54
CA MET A 101 -4.75 4.68 11.42
C MET A 101 -5.96 3.83 11.86
N SER A 102 -6.08 2.59 11.37
CA SER A 102 -7.16 1.68 11.76
C SER A 102 -6.99 1.21 13.22
N PRO A 103 -8.01 1.35 14.10
CA PRO A 103 -7.92 0.89 15.48
C PRO A 103 -7.81 -0.64 15.61
N TYR A 104 -8.19 -1.41 14.59
CA TYR A 104 -8.00 -2.85 14.60
C TYR A 104 -6.53 -3.25 14.66
N LEU A 105 -5.62 -2.36 14.24
CA LEU A 105 -4.18 -2.63 14.32
C LEU A 105 -3.66 -2.70 15.76
N LEU A 106 -4.42 -2.23 16.76
CA LEU A 106 -4.10 -2.45 18.17
C LEU A 106 -4.05 -3.95 18.54
N ILE A 107 -4.74 -4.81 17.77
CA ILE A 107 -4.66 -6.27 17.93
C ILE A 107 -3.21 -6.76 17.72
N LEU A 108 -2.44 -6.10 16.84
CA LEU A 108 -1.03 -6.45 16.59
C LEU A 108 -0.15 -6.36 17.86
N LEU A 109 -0.52 -5.49 18.81
CA LEU A 109 0.21 -5.31 20.06
C LEU A 109 0.02 -6.48 21.04
N LEU A 110 -1.01 -7.31 20.83
CA LEU A 110 -1.29 -8.49 21.65
C LEU A 110 -0.41 -9.69 21.27
N PHE A 111 0.33 -9.60 20.16
CA PHE A 111 1.10 -10.70 19.60
C PHE A 111 2.58 -10.30 19.45
N PRO A 112 3.52 -11.27 19.60
CA PRO A 112 4.89 -11.09 19.13
C PRO A 112 4.92 -10.94 17.60
N GLN A 113 6.02 -10.40 17.06
CA GLN A 113 6.16 -10.18 15.62
C GLN A 113 6.09 -11.50 14.82
N SER A 114 6.66 -12.58 15.36
CA SER A 114 6.56 -13.92 14.77
C SER A 114 5.12 -14.46 14.71
N TRP A 115 4.12 -13.84 15.35
CA TRP A 115 2.71 -14.24 15.27
C TRP A 115 1.88 -13.28 14.41
N MET A 116 2.54 -12.43 13.60
CA MET A 116 1.88 -11.45 12.75
C MET A 116 0.87 -12.08 11.79
N THR A 117 1.14 -13.31 11.31
CA THR A 117 0.27 -14.03 10.38
C THR A 117 -1.13 -14.22 10.97
N LEU A 118 -1.19 -14.68 12.23
CA LEU A 118 -2.44 -14.85 12.95
C LEU A 118 -3.08 -13.49 13.27
N ALA A 119 -2.30 -12.51 13.71
CA ALA A 119 -2.81 -11.20 14.08
C ALA A 119 -3.48 -10.49 12.89
N VAL A 120 -2.87 -10.54 11.71
CA VAL A 120 -3.42 -10.00 10.46
C VAL A 120 -4.70 -10.72 10.05
N ALA A 121 -4.73 -12.06 10.12
CA ALA A 121 -5.93 -12.83 9.81
C ALA A 121 -7.11 -12.49 10.75
N LEU A 122 -6.84 -12.32 12.05
CA LEU A 122 -7.83 -11.88 13.04
C LEU A 122 -8.37 -10.48 12.72
N ILE A 123 -7.49 -9.55 12.32
CA ILE A 123 -7.89 -8.20 11.92
C ILE A 123 -8.81 -8.23 10.71
N ILE A 124 -8.43 -8.96 9.65
CA ILE A 124 -9.23 -9.08 8.42
C ILE A 124 -10.61 -9.68 8.75
N ALA A 125 -10.64 -10.83 9.45
CA ALA A 125 -11.88 -11.48 9.85
C ALA A 125 -12.76 -10.57 10.73
N ALA A 126 -12.16 -9.85 11.68
CA ALA A 126 -12.89 -8.94 12.57
C ALA A 126 -13.50 -7.74 11.81
N LYS A 127 -12.78 -7.15 10.84
CA LYS A 127 -13.32 -6.06 10.01
C LYS A 127 -14.48 -6.53 9.14
N ILE A 128 -14.34 -7.70 8.51
CA ILE A 128 -15.40 -8.32 7.69
C ILE A 128 -16.64 -8.63 8.56
N ALA A 129 -16.44 -9.24 9.72
CA ALA A 129 -17.51 -9.51 10.67
C ALA A 129 -18.20 -8.23 11.19
N THR A 130 -17.42 -7.16 11.39
CA THR A 130 -17.96 -5.86 11.79
C THR A 130 -18.89 -5.29 10.73
N ALA A 131 -18.56 -5.44 9.44
CA ALA A 131 -19.44 -5.01 8.35
C ALA A 131 -20.82 -5.69 8.40
N GLY A 132 -20.85 -7.00 8.66
CA GLY A 132 -22.11 -7.72 8.90
C GLY A 132 -22.87 -7.17 10.11
N GLY A 133 -22.16 -6.91 11.21
CA GLY A 133 -22.73 -6.30 12.42
C GLY A 133 -23.30 -4.89 12.20
N THR A 134 -22.60 -4.00 11.50
CA THR A 134 -23.05 -2.63 11.22
C THR A 134 -24.22 -2.61 10.25
N PHE A 135 -24.27 -3.53 9.28
CA PHE A 135 -25.44 -3.70 8.42
C PHE A 135 -26.65 -4.22 9.21
N GLN A 136 -26.47 -5.19 10.09
CA GLN A 136 -27.54 -5.65 10.98
C GLN A 136 -28.01 -4.53 11.93
N TYR A 137 -27.11 -3.66 12.37
CA TYR A 137 -27.45 -2.48 13.16
C TYR A 137 -28.32 -1.51 12.37
N LEU A 138 -27.92 -1.19 11.13
CA LEU A 138 -28.69 -0.37 10.20
C LEU A 138 -30.10 -0.93 10.00
N LEU A 139 -30.24 -2.23 9.70
CA LEU A 139 -31.54 -2.87 9.50
C LEU A 139 -32.37 -2.89 10.79
N GLY A 140 -31.78 -3.30 11.91
CA GLY A 140 -32.45 -3.37 13.20
C GLY A 140 -32.98 -2.01 13.67
N ARG A 141 -32.24 -0.93 13.42
CA ARG A 141 -32.63 0.43 13.84
C ARG A 141 -33.56 1.14 12.85
N LEU A 142 -33.37 1.01 11.54
CA LEU A 142 -34.24 1.65 10.55
C LEU A 142 -35.57 0.94 10.39
N TYR A 143 -35.55 -0.38 10.55
CA TYR A 143 -36.66 -1.23 10.13
C TYR A 143 -37.23 -2.08 11.27
N GLY A 144 -36.56 -2.16 12.43
CA GLY A 144 -37.01 -2.95 13.57
C GLY A 144 -36.92 -4.46 13.33
N ASP A 145 -36.12 -4.90 12.36
CA ASP A 145 -36.01 -6.32 11.98
C ASP A 145 -34.71 -6.94 12.51
N VAL A 146 -34.91 -8.03 13.23
CA VAL A 146 -33.88 -8.85 13.90
C VAL A 146 -34.15 -10.34 13.64
N SER A 147 -34.83 -10.64 12.51
CA SER A 147 -35.22 -11.98 12.09
C SER A 147 -34.18 -12.60 11.14
N TRP A 148 -34.43 -13.85 10.72
CA TRP A 148 -33.63 -14.53 9.68
C TRP A 148 -33.49 -13.72 8.39
N ARG A 149 -34.46 -12.83 8.08
CA ARG A 149 -34.39 -11.94 6.92
C ARG A 149 -33.27 -10.92 7.04
N SER A 150 -33.18 -10.23 8.18
CA SER A 150 -32.12 -9.23 8.39
C SER A 150 -30.77 -9.90 8.55
N LEU A 151 -30.70 -11.06 9.22
CA LEU A 151 -29.48 -11.83 9.38
C LEU A 151 -28.91 -12.31 8.04
N ALA A 152 -29.77 -12.77 7.11
CA ALA A 152 -29.36 -13.18 5.77
C ALA A 152 -28.71 -12.02 5.00
N PHE A 153 -29.32 -10.83 5.02
CA PHE A 153 -28.76 -9.66 4.34
C PHE A 153 -27.49 -9.12 5.02
N SER A 154 -27.41 -9.24 6.34
CA SER A 154 -26.22 -8.83 7.09
C SER A 154 -25.04 -9.75 6.79
N PHE A 155 -25.28 -11.06 6.70
CA PHE A 155 -24.29 -12.04 6.25
C PHE A 155 -23.91 -11.81 4.78
N ALA A 156 -24.90 -11.55 3.91
CA ALA A 156 -24.64 -11.22 2.51
C ALA A 156 -23.76 -9.98 2.36
N TYR A 157 -23.98 -8.95 3.19
CA TYR A 157 -23.14 -7.76 3.18
C TYR A 157 -21.72 -8.03 3.68
N ALA A 158 -21.57 -8.87 4.71
CA ALA A 158 -20.26 -9.27 5.23
C ALA A 158 -19.36 -9.91 4.15
N LEU A 159 -19.94 -10.68 3.23
CA LEU A 159 -19.18 -11.45 2.24
C LEU A 159 -19.49 -11.05 0.79
N ILE A 160 -19.74 -9.76 0.54
CA ILE A 160 -19.86 -9.23 -0.83
C ILE A 160 -18.57 -9.46 -1.63
N GLY A 161 -18.68 -9.51 -2.96
CA GLY A 161 -17.54 -9.78 -3.85
C GLY A 161 -16.37 -8.81 -3.70
N TYR A 162 -16.63 -7.58 -3.25
CA TYR A 162 -15.57 -6.62 -2.93
C TYR A 162 -14.55 -7.20 -1.93
N VAL A 163 -15.03 -7.85 -0.86
CA VAL A 163 -14.18 -8.44 0.17
C VAL A 163 -13.37 -9.61 -0.40
N SER A 164 -13.99 -10.45 -1.23
CA SER A 164 -13.32 -11.58 -1.85
C SER A 164 -12.09 -11.16 -2.66
N ALA A 165 -12.09 -9.97 -3.28
CA ALA A 165 -10.96 -9.44 -4.04
C ALA A 165 -10.04 -8.49 -3.25
N ASN A 166 -10.55 -7.75 -2.27
CA ASN A 166 -9.83 -6.64 -1.62
C ASN A 166 -9.50 -6.86 -0.14
N HIS A 167 -9.78 -8.04 0.43
CA HIS A 167 -9.47 -8.34 1.83
C HIS A 167 -7.97 -8.19 2.17
N LEU A 168 -7.09 -8.45 1.20
CA LEU A 168 -5.63 -8.26 1.30
C LEU A 168 -5.24 -6.79 1.49
N ASN A 169 -6.07 -5.85 1.02
CA ASN A 169 -5.92 -4.42 1.27
C ASN A 169 -6.59 -4.03 2.58
N VAL A 170 -5.98 -4.47 3.69
CA VAL A 170 -6.56 -4.44 5.04
C VAL A 170 -7.02 -3.04 5.49
N MET A 171 -6.31 -1.99 5.08
CA MET A 171 -6.65 -0.59 5.41
C MET A 171 -7.94 -0.11 4.74
N TRP A 172 -8.35 -0.71 3.61
CA TRP A 172 -9.56 -0.30 2.90
C TRP A 172 -10.85 -0.81 3.56
N LEU A 173 -10.74 -1.89 4.35
CA LEU A 173 -11.89 -2.56 4.95
C LEU A 173 -12.65 -1.71 5.97
N ASP A 174 -12.05 -0.66 6.55
CA ASP A 174 -12.74 0.25 7.48
C ASP A 174 -13.87 1.04 6.81
N GLY A 175 -13.63 1.57 5.60
CA GLY A 175 -14.63 2.33 4.86
C GLY A 175 -15.84 1.46 4.50
N TYR A 176 -15.57 0.23 4.10
CA TYR A 176 -16.57 -0.81 3.87
C TYR A 176 -17.32 -1.17 5.16
N ALA A 177 -16.61 -1.51 6.24
CA ALA A 177 -17.22 -2.01 7.47
C ALA A 177 -18.13 -0.98 8.16
N PHE A 178 -17.80 0.31 8.08
CA PHE A 178 -18.56 1.37 8.76
C PHE A 178 -19.54 2.13 7.87
N LEU A 179 -19.53 1.93 6.54
CA LEU A 179 -20.51 2.54 5.63
C LEU A 179 -21.97 2.37 6.08
N PRO A 180 -22.45 1.19 6.54
CA PRO A 180 -23.82 1.04 6.99
C PRO A 180 -24.17 1.95 8.18
N LEU A 181 -23.20 2.20 9.08
CA LEU A 181 -23.38 3.08 10.23
C LEU A 181 -23.47 4.55 9.80
N VAL A 182 -22.67 4.95 8.81
CA VAL A 182 -22.75 6.30 8.21
C VAL A 182 -24.12 6.52 7.59
N ILE A 183 -24.61 5.55 6.82
CA ILE A 183 -25.93 5.65 6.17
C ILE A 183 -27.07 5.65 7.20
N TYR A 184 -26.95 4.88 8.29
CA TYR A 184 -27.88 4.97 9.41
C TYR A 184 -27.87 6.38 10.04
N GLY A 185 -26.68 6.92 10.28
CA GLY A 185 -26.49 8.28 10.80
C GLY A 185 -27.14 9.33 9.88
N LEU A 186 -26.91 9.22 8.56
CA LEU A 186 -27.49 10.12 7.57
C LEU A 186 -29.02 10.03 7.55
N GLU A 187 -29.60 8.83 7.58
CA GLU A 187 -31.05 8.66 7.67
C GLU A 187 -31.65 9.29 8.94
N ARG A 188 -30.94 9.21 10.08
CA ARG A 188 -31.35 9.90 11.31
C ARG A 188 -31.23 11.41 11.21
N LEU A 189 -30.17 11.91 10.58
CA LEU A 189 -29.96 13.33 10.36
C LEU A 189 -31.10 13.91 9.50
N LEU A 190 -31.45 13.22 8.41
CA LEU A 190 -32.49 13.68 7.49
C LEU A 190 -33.90 13.65 8.09
N LYS A 191 -34.22 12.62 8.90
CA LYS A 191 -35.55 12.46 9.52
C LYS A 191 -35.72 13.23 10.82
N HIS A 192 -34.73 13.19 11.70
CA HIS A 192 -34.84 13.68 13.08
C HIS A 192 -33.91 14.84 13.38
N GLY A 193 -33.01 15.22 12.47
CA GLY A 193 -31.99 16.23 12.73
C GLY A 193 -30.86 15.76 13.65
N SER A 194 -30.85 14.47 14.04
CA SER A 194 -29.82 13.92 14.93
C SER A 194 -28.55 13.64 14.16
N TRP A 195 -27.52 14.44 14.45
CA TRP A 195 -26.23 14.47 13.75
C TRP A 195 -25.09 13.61 14.36
N PRO A 196 -25.04 13.25 15.67
CA PRO A 196 -23.82 12.67 16.25
C PRO A 196 -23.34 11.38 15.58
N VAL A 197 -24.25 10.46 15.28
CA VAL A 197 -23.89 9.16 14.67
C VAL A 197 -23.31 9.38 13.28
N TYR A 198 -23.88 10.30 12.49
CA TYR A 198 -23.38 10.61 11.15
C TYR A 198 -21.98 11.22 11.20
N ILE A 199 -21.80 12.26 12.02
CA ILE A 199 -20.51 12.96 12.15
C ILE A 199 -19.42 12.01 12.62
N LEU A 200 -19.66 11.25 13.70
CA LEU A 200 -18.63 10.39 14.29
C LEU A 200 -18.26 9.21 13.40
N SER A 201 -19.24 8.59 12.73
CA SER A 201 -18.95 7.47 11.82
C SER A 201 -18.26 7.91 10.53
N LEU A 202 -18.61 9.09 9.98
CA LEU A 202 -17.91 9.63 8.82
C LEU A 202 -16.49 10.10 9.20
N ALA A 203 -16.34 10.79 10.34
CA ALA A 203 -15.02 11.20 10.83
C ALA A 203 -14.10 9.99 11.10
N TYR A 204 -14.66 8.90 11.63
CA TYR A 204 -13.95 7.63 11.80
C TYR A 204 -13.36 7.13 10.48
N ILE A 205 -14.19 7.01 9.42
CA ILE A 205 -13.72 6.52 8.13
C ILE A 205 -12.65 7.46 7.54
N LEU A 206 -12.83 8.78 7.63
CA LEU A 206 -11.86 9.76 7.15
C LEU A 206 -10.52 9.71 7.89
N ILE A 207 -10.53 9.38 9.19
CA ILE A 207 -9.32 9.22 10.00
C ILE A 207 -8.66 7.87 9.72
N SER A 208 -9.43 6.79 9.66
CA SER A 208 -8.88 5.44 9.51
C SER A 208 -8.25 5.23 8.14
N ASN A 209 -8.86 5.79 7.08
CA ASN A 209 -8.30 5.82 5.75
C ASN A 209 -8.95 6.93 4.91
N TYR A 210 -8.21 8.01 4.66
CA TYR A 210 -8.72 9.18 3.92
C TYR A 210 -9.20 8.84 2.50
N TYR A 211 -8.58 7.83 1.89
CA TYR A 211 -8.83 7.44 0.50
C TYR A 211 -10.18 6.74 0.34
N MET A 212 -10.50 5.76 1.19
CA MET A 212 -11.83 5.16 1.26
C MET A 212 -12.87 6.17 1.78
N GLY A 213 -12.48 7.06 2.69
CA GLY A 213 -13.33 8.16 3.15
C GLY A 213 -13.75 9.10 2.02
N TYR A 214 -12.84 9.43 1.10
CA TYR A 214 -13.16 10.20 -0.11
C TYR A 214 -14.23 9.51 -0.97
N MET A 215 -14.09 8.20 -1.23
CA MET A 215 -15.09 7.43 -1.99
C MET A 215 -16.44 7.37 -1.26
N VAL A 216 -16.43 7.22 0.07
CA VAL A 216 -17.67 7.28 0.87
C VAL A 216 -18.32 8.66 0.76
N CYS A 217 -17.56 9.76 0.82
CA CYS A 217 -18.08 11.11 0.63
C CYS A 217 -18.79 11.29 -0.72
N LEU A 218 -18.20 10.81 -1.82
CA LEU A 218 -18.86 10.82 -3.14
C LEU A 218 -20.16 10.02 -3.14
N PHE A 219 -20.15 8.82 -2.56
CA PHE A 219 -21.37 8.01 -2.44
C PHE A 219 -22.44 8.69 -1.57
N LEU A 220 -22.07 9.42 -0.52
CA LEU A 220 -23.04 10.14 0.33
C LEU A 220 -23.75 11.27 -0.44
N ILE A 221 -23.09 11.92 -1.39
CA ILE A 221 -23.74 12.88 -2.30
C ILE A 221 -24.79 12.15 -3.15
N LEU A 222 -24.44 11.01 -3.75
CA LEU A 222 -25.39 10.20 -4.53
C LEU A 222 -26.55 9.69 -3.67
N TYR A 223 -26.27 9.24 -2.44
CA TYR A 223 -27.28 8.80 -1.50
C TYR A 223 -28.22 9.95 -1.11
N MET A 224 -27.68 11.17 -0.92
CA MET A 224 -28.48 12.36 -0.64
C MET A 224 -29.43 12.68 -1.80
N VAL A 225 -28.98 12.57 -3.05
CA VAL A 225 -29.87 12.69 -4.23
C VAL A 225 -30.99 11.65 -4.18
N TYR A 226 -30.67 10.38 -3.91
CA TYR A 226 -31.68 9.33 -3.73
C TYR A 226 -32.68 9.66 -2.62
N ALA A 227 -32.20 10.12 -1.45
CA ALA A 227 -33.05 10.44 -0.30
C ALA A 227 -34.00 11.62 -0.60
N LEU A 228 -33.50 12.66 -1.28
CA LEU A 228 -34.32 13.81 -1.71
C LEU A 228 -35.41 13.39 -2.70
N ILE A 229 -35.08 12.57 -3.70
CA ILE A 229 -36.06 12.08 -4.68
C ILE A 229 -37.11 11.17 -4.00
N ARG A 230 -36.67 10.30 -3.10
CA ARG A 230 -37.54 9.39 -2.34
C ARG A 230 -38.59 10.14 -1.51
N ASP A 231 -38.16 11.21 -0.83
CA ASP A 231 -38.99 11.94 0.12
C ASP A 231 -39.55 13.26 -0.47
N PHE A 232 -39.42 13.46 -1.77
CA PHE A 232 -39.83 14.68 -2.49
C PHE A 232 -41.29 15.09 -2.22
N HIS A 233 -42.25 14.16 -2.26
CA HIS A 233 -43.66 14.48 -1.99
C HIS A 233 -43.99 14.66 -0.50
N LYS A 234 -43.09 14.25 0.40
CA LYS A 234 -43.31 14.35 1.85
C LYS A 234 -42.77 15.65 2.42
N THR A 235 -42.00 16.39 1.64
CA THR A 235 -41.28 17.59 2.07
C THR A 235 -41.54 18.73 1.11
N ASN A 236 -41.63 19.96 1.62
CA ASN A 236 -41.65 21.14 0.76
C ASN A 236 -40.21 21.56 0.41
N TRP A 237 -40.05 22.43 -0.58
CA TRP A 237 -38.73 22.92 -1.03
C TRP A 237 -37.86 23.48 0.12
N GLN A 238 -38.47 24.21 1.06
CA GLN A 238 -37.77 24.76 2.23
C GLN A 238 -37.23 23.66 3.15
N ALA A 239 -38.00 22.59 3.37
CA ALA A 239 -37.56 21.43 4.16
C ALA A 239 -36.44 20.66 3.46
N SER A 240 -36.52 20.49 2.13
CA SER A 240 -35.46 19.88 1.33
C SER A 240 -34.16 20.70 1.40
N LEU A 241 -34.25 22.04 1.29
CA LEU A 241 -33.10 22.93 1.44
C LEU A 241 -32.48 22.84 2.83
N LYS A 242 -33.30 22.73 3.89
CA LYS A 242 -32.83 22.51 5.26
C LYS A 242 -32.14 21.16 5.42
N GLN A 243 -32.60 20.12 4.74
CA GLN A 243 -31.93 18.81 4.73
C GLN A 243 -30.58 18.87 4.02
N VAL A 244 -30.49 19.55 2.88
CA VAL A 244 -29.22 19.80 2.17
C VAL A 244 -28.25 20.57 3.06
N TRP A 245 -28.70 21.67 3.68
CA TRP A 245 -27.86 22.42 4.63
C TRP A 245 -27.37 21.56 5.79
N ARG A 246 -28.26 20.76 6.40
CA ARG A 246 -27.91 19.84 7.49
C ARG A 246 -26.86 18.83 7.05
N PHE A 247 -27.05 18.22 5.89
CA PHE A 247 -26.06 17.32 5.30
C PHE A 247 -24.73 18.04 5.11
N SER A 248 -24.70 19.17 4.39
CA SER A 248 -23.47 19.91 4.11
C SER A 248 -22.69 20.30 5.36
N TRP A 249 -23.32 20.96 6.35
CA TRP A 249 -22.57 21.40 7.53
C TRP A 249 -22.08 20.22 8.37
N THR A 250 -22.88 19.15 8.50
CA THR A 250 -22.46 17.98 9.29
C THR A 250 -21.36 17.18 8.60
N SER A 251 -21.37 17.08 7.27
CA SER A 251 -20.25 16.50 6.51
C SER A 251 -18.98 17.34 6.68
N LEU A 252 -19.08 18.67 6.62
CA LEU A 252 -17.96 19.57 6.89
C LEU A 252 -17.46 19.47 8.33
N ALA A 253 -18.36 19.29 9.31
CA ALA A 253 -17.96 19.07 10.70
C ALA A 253 -17.29 17.70 10.91
N ALA A 254 -17.69 16.66 10.16
CA ALA A 254 -16.97 15.39 10.16
C ALA A 254 -15.55 15.56 9.59
N ALA A 255 -15.41 16.26 8.46
CA ALA A 255 -14.09 16.59 7.90
C ALA A 255 -13.26 17.48 8.85
N GLY A 256 -13.90 18.44 9.52
CA GLY A 256 -13.29 19.30 10.53
C GLY A 256 -12.77 18.51 11.73
N LEU A 257 -13.53 17.51 12.22
CA LEU A 257 -13.04 16.58 13.25
C LEU A 257 -11.84 15.77 12.77
N SER A 258 -11.82 15.36 11.50
CA SER A 258 -10.73 14.59 10.89
C SER A 258 -9.55 15.45 10.43
N ALA A 259 -9.59 16.77 10.60
CA ALA A 259 -8.57 17.71 10.09
C ALA A 259 -7.15 17.44 10.62
N LEU A 260 -7.03 16.91 11.85
CA LEU A 260 -5.77 16.48 12.45
C LEU A 260 -5.01 15.44 11.61
N VAL A 261 -5.72 14.67 10.78
CA VAL A 261 -5.14 13.73 9.80
C VAL A 261 -5.18 14.34 8.40
N LEU A 262 -6.34 14.84 7.97
CA LEU A 262 -6.54 15.25 6.57
C LEU A 262 -5.62 16.40 6.12
N LEU A 263 -5.35 17.39 6.97
CA LEU A 263 -4.49 18.51 6.59
C LEU A 263 -3.02 18.11 6.41
N PRO A 264 -2.36 17.45 7.38
CA PRO A 264 -0.99 17.00 7.15
C PRO A 264 -0.88 15.92 6.07
N THR A 265 -1.89 15.05 5.89
CA THR A 265 -1.93 14.13 4.74
C THR A 265 -1.95 14.86 3.41
N TYR A 266 -2.73 15.94 3.26
CA TYR A 266 -2.75 16.74 2.04
C TYR A 266 -1.37 17.32 1.73
N GLN A 267 -0.66 17.82 2.73
CA GLN A 267 0.72 18.29 2.58
C GLN A 267 1.67 17.16 2.15
N ALA A 268 1.62 16.00 2.81
CA ALA A 268 2.45 14.83 2.47
C ALA A 268 2.22 14.34 1.02
N LEU A 269 0.97 14.33 0.57
CA LEU A 269 0.62 13.93 -0.80
C LEU A 269 1.11 14.94 -1.85
N SER A 270 1.11 16.23 -1.51
CA SER A 270 1.61 17.28 -2.42
C SER A 270 3.12 17.17 -2.68
N LEU A 271 3.89 16.57 -1.76
CA LEU A 271 5.34 16.32 -1.89
C LEU A 271 5.69 14.97 -2.54
N SER A 272 4.71 14.09 -2.71
CA SER A 272 4.87 12.77 -3.32
C SER A 272 4.13 12.71 -4.66
N LYS A 273 2.95 12.09 -4.70
CA LYS A 273 2.14 11.87 -5.91
C LYS A 273 1.61 13.15 -6.55
N GLY A 274 1.42 14.22 -5.78
CA GLY A 274 0.99 15.52 -6.30
C GLY A 274 2.01 16.14 -7.27
N THR A 275 3.30 15.87 -7.06
CA THR A 275 4.41 16.36 -7.89
C THR A 275 4.53 15.63 -9.23
N TYR A 276 3.98 14.42 -9.32
CA TYR A 276 3.91 13.61 -10.54
C TYR A 276 2.55 13.73 -11.26
N ALA A 277 1.62 14.54 -10.74
CA ALA A 277 0.33 14.74 -11.36
C ALA A 277 0.52 15.40 -12.74
N SER A 278 0.56 14.57 -13.78
CA SER A 278 0.36 15.00 -15.17
C SER A 278 -1.04 15.59 -15.32
N GLU A 279 -1.26 16.37 -16.38
CA GLU A 279 -2.61 16.81 -16.74
C GLU A 279 -3.55 15.60 -16.74
N VAL A 280 -4.68 15.72 -16.04
CA VAL A 280 -5.65 14.63 -15.94
C VAL A 280 -6.08 14.22 -17.35
N ASN A 281 -5.66 13.04 -17.79
CA ASN A 281 -6.01 12.55 -19.11
C ASN A 281 -7.45 12.01 -19.08
N TRP A 282 -8.39 12.80 -19.61
CA TRP A 282 -9.81 12.45 -19.64
C TRP A 282 -10.12 11.50 -20.79
N THR A 283 -10.02 10.18 -20.53
CA THR A 283 -10.39 9.15 -21.50
C THR A 283 -11.88 8.81 -21.43
N TRP A 284 -12.67 9.29 -22.40
CA TRP A 284 -14.12 9.04 -22.47
C TRP A 284 -14.47 7.71 -23.17
N GLU A 285 -13.74 6.65 -22.82
CA GLU A 285 -13.90 5.32 -23.39
C GLU A 285 -14.55 4.35 -22.40
N LEU A 286 -15.23 3.34 -22.94
CA LEU A 286 -15.73 2.23 -22.14
C LEU A 286 -14.55 1.32 -21.78
N ALA A 287 -14.32 1.10 -20.49
CA ALA A 287 -13.28 0.22 -19.98
C ALA A 287 -13.54 -1.25 -20.36
N TYR A 288 -14.80 -1.64 -20.53
CA TYR A 288 -15.19 -3.00 -20.94
C TYR A 288 -16.61 -3.01 -21.54
N PRO A 289 -17.00 -4.04 -22.32
CA PRO A 289 -18.38 -4.23 -22.75
C PRO A 289 -19.32 -4.42 -21.56
N ILE A 290 -20.36 -3.58 -21.42
CA ILE A 290 -21.16 -3.49 -20.20
C ILE A 290 -21.79 -4.82 -19.75
N GLN A 291 -22.13 -5.71 -20.69
CA GLN A 291 -22.67 -7.04 -20.41
C GLN A 291 -21.67 -7.97 -19.71
N ASP A 292 -20.36 -7.72 -19.82
CA ASP A 292 -19.33 -8.52 -19.15
C ASP A 292 -19.47 -8.45 -17.63
N LEU A 293 -20.07 -7.37 -17.10
CA LEU A 293 -20.39 -7.24 -15.68
C LEU A 293 -21.30 -8.37 -15.16
N LEU A 294 -22.08 -9.01 -16.04
CA LEU A 294 -22.93 -10.16 -15.68
C LEU A 294 -22.12 -11.33 -15.12
N SER A 295 -20.88 -11.52 -15.59
CA SER A 295 -19.98 -12.57 -15.11
C SER A 295 -19.63 -12.41 -13.61
N LYS A 296 -19.69 -11.18 -13.07
CA LYS A 296 -19.35 -10.89 -11.67
C LYS A 296 -20.48 -11.17 -10.68
N PHE A 297 -21.59 -11.78 -11.15
CA PHE A 297 -22.73 -12.20 -10.34
C PHE A 297 -22.81 -13.73 -10.11
N TYR A 298 -21.74 -14.46 -10.45
CA TYR A 298 -21.59 -15.90 -10.23
C TYR A 298 -20.57 -16.18 -9.13
N LEU A 299 -20.60 -17.39 -8.58
CA LEU A 299 -19.63 -17.88 -7.60
C LEU A 299 -18.20 -17.80 -8.14
N ALA A 300 -17.25 -17.47 -7.25
CA ALA A 300 -15.83 -17.32 -7.53
C ALA A 300 -15.52 -16.33 -8.68
N PRO A 301 -16.04 -15.09 -8.66
CA PRO A 301 -15.92 -14.16 -9.79
C PRO A 301 -14.54 -13.48 -9.88
N PHE A 302 -13.50 -14.02 -9.23
CA PHE A 302 -12.19 -13.40 -9.09
C PHE A 302 -11.09 -14.46 -8.90
N ASN A 303 -9.94 -14.23 -9.53
CA ASN A 303 -8.69 -14.97 -9.39
C ASN A 303 -7.49 -13.99 -9.35
N PHE A 304 -6.27 -14.50 -9.24
CA PHE A 304 -5.06 -13.70 -9.14
C PHE A 304 -4.88 -12.70 -10.31
N ASP A 305 -5.15 -13.13 -11.55
CA ASP A 305 -4.95 -12.32 -12.77
C ASP A 305 -5.92 -11.14 -12.89
N GLN A 306 -6.98 -11.11 -12.08
CA GLN A 306 -7.94 -10.00 -12.04
C GLN A 306 -7.46 -8.81 -11.18
N MET A 307 -6.33 -8.92 -10.47
CA MET A 307 -5.81 -7.82 -9.63
C MET A 307 -5.39 -6.58 -10.45
N PRO A 308 -4.63 -6.69 -11.56
CA PRO A 308 -4.18 -5.52 -12.32
C PRO A 308 -5.30 -4.81 -13.09
N GLU A 309 -6.11 -5.55 -13.86
CA GLU A 309 -7.08 -4.99 -14.82
C GLU A 309 -8.47 -5.67 -14.78
N GLY A 310 -8.82 -6.36 -13.68
CA GLY A 310 -10.09 -7.11 -13.60
C GLY A 310 -11.36 -6.26 -13.58
N LEU A 311 -12.51 -6.88 -13.93
CA LEU A 311 -13.82 -6.20 -13.91
C LEU A 311 -14.27 -5.88 -12.46
N PRO A 312 -15.25 -4.97 -12.26
CA PRO A 312 -15.68 -4.56 -10.93
C PRO A 312 -16.21 -5.69 -10.06
N ASN A 313 -15.78 -5.71 -8.80
CA ASN A 313 -16.15 -6.74 -7.83
C ASN A 313 -17.53 -6.46 -7.20
N VAL A 314 -18.60 -6.88 -7.87
CA VAL A 314 -20.01 -6.51 -7.56
C VAL A 314 -20.89 -7.66 -7.07
N TYR A 315 -20.32 -8.83 -6.78
CA TYR A 315 -21.08 -10.00 -6.32
C TYR A 315 -21.86 -9.72 -5.02
N ILE A 316 -23.15 -10.05 -5.00
CA ILE A 316 -24.07 -9.86 -3.85
C ILE A 316 -24.92 -11.11 -3.54
N GLY A 317 -24.60 -12.24 -4.18
CA GLY A 317 -25.36 -13.49 -4.09
C GLY A 317 -26.74 -13.47 -4.75
N SER A 318 -27.32 -14.65 -4.89
CA SER A 318 -28.64 -14.86 -5.50
C SER A 318 -29.75 -14.14 -4.74
N LEU A 319 -29.72 -14.14 -3.41
CA LEU A 319 -30.67 -13.40 -2.59
C LEU A 319 -30.64 -11.90 -2.90
N GLY A 320 -29.44 -11.30 -2.97
CA GLY A 320 -29.26 -9.89 -3.26
C GLY A 320 -29.85 -9.51 -4.63
N LEU A 321 -29.54 -10.31 -5.66
CA LEU A 321 -30.04 -10.11 -7.02
C LEU A 321 -31.56 -10.19 -7.12
N ILE A 322 -32.15 -11.27 -6.60
CA ILE A 322 -33.61 -11.46 -6.62
C ILE A 322 -34.29 -10.34 -5.85
N ALA A 323 -33.76 -9.97 -4.67
CA ALA A 323 -34.33 -8.93 -3.84
C ALA A 323 -34.24 -7.54 -4.47
N LEU A 324 -33.14 -7.24 -5.18
CA LEU A 324 -33.01 -6.00 -5.95
C LEU A 324 -34.06 -5.94 -7.06
N GLY A 325 -34.28 -7.03 -7.80
CA GLY A 325 -35.39 -7.11 -8.76
C GLY A 325 -36.76 -6.95 -8.09
N LEU A 326 -36.98 -7.56 -6.92
CA LEU A 326 -38.21 -7.42 -6.14
C LEU A 326 -38.46 -5.98 -5.72
N TYR A 327 -37.42 -5.23 -5.35
CA TYR A 327 -37.54 -3.81 -5.01
C TYR A 327 -38.20 -3.00 -6.14
N PHE A 328 -37.76 -3.18 -7.38
CA PHE A 328 -38.33 -2.48 -8.53
C PHE A 328 -39.75 -2.94 -8.91
N THR A 329 -40.13 -4.17 -8.57
CA THR A 329 -41.49 -4.69 -8.82
C THR A 329 -42.46 -4.43 -7.66
N GLN A 330 -41.98 -4.03 -6.48
CA GLN A 330 -42.79 -3.85 -5.28
C GLN A 330 -43.76 -2.67 -5.38
N LYS A 331 -45.07 -2.89 -5.22
CA LYS A 331 -46.09 -1.84 -5.37
C LYS A 331 -46.11 -0.83 -4.21
N LYS A 332 -45.69 -1.27 -3.02
CA LYS A 332 -45.62 -0.41 -1.81
C LYS A 332 -44.49 0.62 -1.87
N VAL A 333 -43.52 0.44 -2.77
CA VAL A 333 -42.44 1.39 -3.02
C VAL A 333 -42.88 2.34 -4.13
N SER A 334 -42.80 3.65 -3.88
CA SER A 334 -43.25 4.67 -4.84
C SER A 334 -42.43 4.64 -6.13
N ARG A 335 -43.03 5.06 -7.25
CA ARG A 335 -42.31 5.13 -8.53
C ARG A 335 -41.13 6.09 -8.49
N GLN A 336 -41.25 7.21 -7.78
CA GLN A 336 -40.17 8.18 -7.64
C GLN A 336 -38.97 7.60 -6.89
N GLU A 337 -39.20 6.90 -5.78
CA GLU A 337 -38.12 6.27 -5.04
C GLU A 337 -37.36 5.29 -5.93
N LYS A 338 -38.08 4.51 -6.75
CA LYS A 338 -37.47 3.59 -7.73
C LYS A 338 -36.67 4.33 -8.80
N TRP A 339 -37.17 5.44 -9.32
CA TRP A 339 -36.43 6.26 -10.28
C TRP A 339 -35.15 6.83 -9.69
N GLY A 340 -35.21 7.37 -8.46
CA GLY A 340 -34.04 7.85 -7.74
C GLY A 340 -33.02 6.73 -7.49
N ALA A 341 -33.48 5.54 -7.08
CA ALA A 341 -32.63 4.37 -6.90
C ALA A 341 -31.99 3.92 -8.22
N GLY A 342 -32.77 3.85 -9.30
CA GLY A 342 -32.29 3.48 -10.64
C GLY A 342 -31.27 4.47 -11.20
N LEU A 343 -31.46 5.77 -10.96
CA LEU A 343 -30.51 6.82 -11.35
C LEU A 343 -29.17 6.63 -10.62
N VAL A 344 -29.19 6.43 -9.31
CA VAL A 344 -27.94 6.23 -8.54
C VAL A 344 -27.24 4.94 -8.97
N LEU A 345 -27.97 3.83 -9.15
CA LEU A 345 -27.38 2.58 -9.64
C LEU A 345 -26.77 2.74 -11.04
N LEU A 346 -27.45 3.47 -11.94
CA LEU A 346 -26.92 3.78 -13.27
C LEU A 346 -25.62 4.58 -13.18
N LEU A 347 -25.58 5.64 -12.37
CA LEU A 347 -24.37 6.45 -12.19
C LEU A 347 -23.21 5.63 -11.62
N LEU A 348 -23.47 4.71 -10.68
CA LEU A 348 -22.44 3.81 -10.14
C LEU A 348 -21.93 2.83 -11.20
N VAL A 349 -22.80 2.24 -12.01
CA VAL A 349 -22.40 1.34 -13.11
C VAL A 349 -21.59 2.11 -14.17
N LEU A 350 -22.03 3.30 -14.57
CA LEU A 350 -21.29 4.15 -15.50
C LEU A 350 -19.95 4.60 -14.93
N SER A 351 -19.86 4.85 -13.62
CA SER A 351 -18.59 5.16 -12.94
C SER A 351 -17.58 4.01 -13.00
N MET A 352 -18.08 2.77 -13.01
CA MET A 352 -17.23 1.59 -13.16
C MET A 352 -16.95 1.24 -14.62
N ASN A 353 -17.62 1.86 -15.58
CA ASN A 353 -17.50 1.49 -16.99
C ASN A 353 -16.88 2.56 -17.88
N ILE A 354 -17.01 3.85 -17.53
CA ILE A 354 -16.40 4.96 -18.25
C ILE A 354 -15.11 5.35 -17.54
N GLN A 355 -13.97 5.27 -18.21
CA GLN A 355 -12.65 5.53 -17.61
C GLN A 355 -12.56 6.96 -17.02
N ALA A 356 -13.03 7.97 -17.75
CA ALA A 356 -13.11 9.37 -17.28
C ALA A 356 -13.93 9.55 -15.99
N VAL A 357 -14.96 8.74 -15.76
CA VAL A 357 -15.76 8.82 -14.52
C VAL A 357 -15.09 8.02 -13.41
N ASN A 358 -14.41 6.92 -13.75
CA ASN A 358 -13.66 6.09 -12.82
C ASN A 358 -12.57 6.89 -12.09
N ILE A 359 -11.80 7.71 -12.81
CA ILE A 359 -10.72 8.52 -12.21
C ILE A 359 -11.22 9.53 -11.17
N ILE A 360 -12.48 9.98 -11.26
CA ILE A 360 -13.08 10.86 -10.24
C ILE A 360 -13.11 10.15 -8.88
N TRP A 361 -13.45 8.86 -8.86
CA TRP A 361 -13.46 8.06 -7.63
C TRP A 361 -12.06 7.82 -7.06
N HIS A 362 -11.02 8.00 -7.87
CA HIS A 362 -9.62 7.80 -7.51
C HIS A 362 -8.87 9.12 -7.28
N GLY A 363 -9.59 10.23 -7.10
CA GLY A 363 -8.99 11.53 -6.82
C GLY A 363 -8.31 12.16 -8.04
N PHE A 364 -8.85 11.90 -9.23
CA PHE A 364 -8.38 12.39 -10.53
C PHE A 364 -7.03 11.80 -10.98
N GLN A 365 -6.61 10.69 -10.38
CA GLN A 365 -5.45 9.92 -10.82
C GLN A 365 -5.90 8.52 -11.30
N PRO A 366 -5.31 7.99 -12.39
CA PRO A 366 -5.58 6.63 -12.81
C PRO A 366 -5.15 5.63 -11.72
N PRO A 367 -6.00 4.68 -11.32
CA PRO A 367 -5.60 3.65 -10.37
C PRO A 367 -4.56 2.72 -10.99
N ILE A 368 -3.51 2.42 -10.23
CA ILE A 368 -2.63 1.27 -10.48
C ILE A 368 -3.23 0.10 -9.71
N TRP A 369 -3.69 -0.92 -10.44
CA TRP A 369 -4.33 -2.14 -9.91
C TRP A 369 -5.61 -1.87 -9.11
N TYR A 370 -6.48 -2.87 -9.07
CA TYR A 370 -7.81 -2.79 -8.44
C TYR A 370 -8.61 -1.57 -8.95
N PRO A 371 -8.93 -1.45 -10.24
CA PRO A 371 -9.48 -0.22 -10.84
C PRO A 371 -10.86 0.21 -10.33
N TYR A 372 -11.53 -0.60 -9.49
CA TYR A 372 -12.90 -0.38 -9.03
C TYR A 372 -13.03 -0.48 -7.51
N ARG A 373 -12.11 0.13 -6.76
CA ARG A 373 -12.02 0.05 -5.28
C ARG A 373 -13.29 0.52 -4.56
N PHE A 374 -14.11 1.33 -5.22
CA PHE A 374 -15.40 1.79 -4.71
C PHE A 374 -16.57 0.82 -4.94
N SER A 375 -16.37 -0.37 -5.54
CA SER A 375 -17.48 -1.30 -5.87
C SER A 375 -18.30 -1.73 -4.64
N PHE A 376 -17.74 -1.65 -3.43
CA PHE A 376 -18.46 -1.91 -2.18
C PHE A 376 -19.66 -0.97 -1.97
N VAL A 377 -19.63 0.29 -2.45
CA VAL A 377 -20.77 1.21 -2.32
C VAL A 377 -21.93 0.79 -3.21
N PHE A 378 -21.63 0.22 -4.39
CA PHE A 378 -22.64 -0.36 -5.28
C PHE A 378 -23.28 -1.59 -4.62
N SER A 379 -22.47 -2.53 -4.15
CA SER A 379 -22.95 -3.75 -3.48
C SER A 379 -23.77 -3.43 -2.23
N PHE A 380 -23.31 -2.47 -1.42
CA PHE A 380 -24.07 -1.95 -0.27
C PHE A 380 -25.44 -1.43 -0.69
N PHE A 381 -25.49 -0.55 -1.70
CA PHE A 381 -26.72 0.09 -2.13
C PHE A 381 -27.71 -0.93 -2.71
N CYS A 382 -27.23 -1.89 -3.50
CA CYS A 382 -28.01 -3.02 -4.00
C CYS A 382 -28.67 -3.83 -2.86
N LEU A 383 -27.88 -4.22 -1.85
CA LEU A 383 -28.41 -4.96 -0.70
C LEU A 383 -29.36 -4.14 0.16
N PHE A 384 -29.08 -2.84 0.35
CA PHE A 384 -29.95 -1.91 1.08
C PHE A 384 -31.33 -1.77 0.42
N LEU A 385 -31.36 -1.54 -0.90
CA LEU A 385 -32.59 -1.48 -1.69
C LEU A 385 -33.30 -2.83 -1.73
N GLY A 386 -32.54 -3.91 -1.96
CA GLY A 386 -33.03 -5.28 -1.99
C GLY A 386 -33.76 -5.64 -0.70
N TYR A 387 -33.15 -5.37 0.46
CA TYR A 387 -33.79 -5.62 1.76
C TYR A 387 -35.06 -4.78 1.94
N ARG A 388 -35.02 -3.50 1.53
CA ARG A 388 -36.18 -2.60 1.60
C ARG A 388 -37.37 -3.11 0.79
N GLY A 389 -37.13 -3.72 -0.37
CA GLY A 389 -38.16 -4.39 -1.18
C GLY A 389 -38.61 -5.72 -0.58
N TYR A 390 -37.65 -6.59 -0.24
CA TYR A 390 -37.84 -7.93 0.27
C TYR A 390 -38.66 -7.97 1.57
N ARG A 391 -38.41 -7.06 2.51
CA ARG A 391 -39.15 -7.03 3.79
C ARG A 391 -40.65 -6.75 3.64
N LEU A 392 -41.06 -6.18 2.50
CA LEU A 392 -42.46 -5.88 2.17
C LEU A 392 -43.14 -7.02 1.41
N LEU A 393 -42.40 -8.08 1.05
CA LEU A 393 -42.89 -9.23 0.32
C LEU A 393 -43.85 -10.06 1.20
N GLN A 394 -45.05 -10.29 0.70
CA GLN A 394 -46.04 -11.17 1.32
C GLN A 394 -46.13 -12.51 0.58
N SER A 395 -46.12 -12.47 -0.75
CA SER A 395 -46.11 -13.65 -1.62
C SER A 395 -45.19 -13.44 -2.81
N PHE A 396 -44.55 -14.52 -3.26
CA PHE A 396 -43.67 -14.51 -4.42
C PHE A 396 -44.40 -15.12 -5.62
N LYS A 397 -44.82 -14.27 -6.56
CA LYS A 397 -45.66 -14.69 -7.68
C LYS A 397 -44.85 -15.50 -8.70
N LEU A 398 -45.43 -16.60 -9.19
CA LEU A 398 -44.82 -17.45 -10.21
C LEU A 398 -44.39 -16.66 -11.46
N LYS A 399 -45.21 -15.70 -11.94
CA LYS A 399 -44.83 -14.84 -13.07
C LYS A 399 -43.54 -14.05 -12.82
N THR A 400 -43.36 -13.51 -11.62
CA THR A 400 -42.13 -12.78 -11.26
C THR A 400 -40.94 -13.74 -11.19
N ALA A 401 -41.13 -14.91 -10.59
CA ALA A 401 -40.10 -15.96 -10.53
C ALA A 401 -39.64 -16.39 -11.93
N LEU A 402 -40.57 -16.64 -12.85
CA LEU A 402 -40.26 -17.04 -14.23
C LEU A 402 -39.53 -15.93 -15.01
N ILE A 403 -39.89 -14.66 -14.81
CA ILE A 403 -39.18 -13.53 -15.44
C ILE A 403 -37.74 -13.47 -14.93
N PHE A 404 -37.53 -13.53 -13.61
CA PHE A 404 -36.18 -13.48 -13.04
C PHE A 404 -35.35 -14.69 -13.46
N LEU A 405 -35.95 -15.87 -13.48
CA LEU A 405 -35.29 -17.08 -13.97
C LEU A 405 -34.93 -16.94 -15.45
N ALA A 406 -35.82 -16.43 -16.31
CA ALA A 406 -35.51 -16.21 -17.73
C ALA A 406 -34.35 -15.22 -17.94
N LEU A 407 -34.31 -14.13 -17.17
CA LEU A 407 -33.21 -13.16 -17.20
C LEU A 407 -31.89 -13.79 -16.72
N PHE A 408 -31.92 -14.56 -15.63
CA PHE A 408 -30.73 -15.23 -15.12
C PHE A 408 -30.26 -16.36 -16.04
N THR A 409 -31.17 -17.07 -16.70
CA THR A 409 -30.85 -18.05 -17.76
C THR A 409 -30.18 -17.36 -18.95
N ALA A 410 -30.70 -16.21 -19.41
CA ALA A 410 -30.07 -15.45 -20.50
C ALA A 410 -28.65 -15.00 -20.14
N SER A 411 -28.45 -14.50 -18.91
CA SER A 411 -27.12 -14.19 -18.35
C SER A 411 -26.21 -15.42 -18.33
N THR A 412 -26.74 -16.57 -17.90
CA THR A 412 -25.96 -17.81 -17.77
C THR A 412 -25.54 -18.35 -19.13
N VAL A 413 -26.44 -18.32 -20.12
CA VAL A 413 -26.12 -18.69 -21.52
C VAL A 413 -25.04 -17.77 -22.08
N TYR A 414 -25.15 -16.46 -21.84
CA TYR A 414 -24.14 -15.50 -22.27
C TYR A 414 -22.77 -15.79 -21.65
N VAL A 415 -22.70 -15.92 -20.31
CA VAL A 415 -21.44 -16.19 -19.59
C VAL A 415 -20.79 -17.49 -20.04
N LEU A 416 -21.56 -18.58 -20.17
CA LEU A 416 -21.03 -19.86 -20.67
C LEU A 416 -20.57 -19.78 -22.13
N SER A 417 -21.28 -19.02 -22.98
CA SER A 417 -20.89 -18.80 -24.38
C SER A 417 -19.58 -18.01 -24.54
N GLN A 418 -19.22 -17.23 -23.52
CA GLN A 418 -18.00 -16.42 -23.47
C GLN A 418 -16.98 -16.96 -22.46
N SER A 419 -17.06 -18.25 -22.09
CA SER A 419 -16.21 -18.86 -21.04
C SER A 419 -14.71 -18.61 -21.23
N LYS A 420 -14.20 -18.57 -22.47
CA LYS A 420 -12.79 -18.25 -22.75
C LYS A 420 -12.37 -16.81 -22.38
N ARG A 421 -13.32 -15.88 -22.33
CA ARG A 421 -13.10 -14.47 -21.95
C ARG A 421 -13.14 -14.27 -20.43
N PHE A 422 -13.72 -15.22 -19.69
CA PHE A 422 -13.86 -15.19 -18.23
C PHE A 422 -13.09 -16.37 -17.63
N ASP A 423 -11.77 -16.33 -17.76
CA ASP A 423 -10.83 -17.34 -17.26
C ASP A 423 -10.94 -17.61 -15.74
N TYR A 424 -11.37 -16.61 -14.97
CA TYR A 424 -11.66 -16.74 -13.53
C TYR A 424 -12.94 -17.52 -13.21
N LEU A 425 -13.80 -17.85 -14.20
CA LEU A 425 -15.03 -18.61 -13.98
C LEU A 425 -14.95 -20.03 -14.53
N GLU A 426 -15.18 -20.99 -13.65
CA GLU A 426 -15.44 -22.37 -14.07
C GLU A 426 -16.93 -22.60 -14.38
N GLY A 427 -17.20 -23.43 -15.39
CA GLY A 427 -18.57 -23.81 -15.75
C GLY A 427 -19.34 -24.47 -14.59
N SER A 428 -18.64 -25.20 -13.72
CA SER A 428 -19.16 -25.79 -12.48
C SER A 428 -19.72 -24.71 -11.53
N HIS A 429 -18.97 -23.63 -11.30
CA HIS A 429 -19.36 -22.50 -10.44
C HIS A 429 -20.55 -21.73 -11.01
N VAL A 430 -20.58 -21.55 -12.33
CA VAL A 430 -21.69 -20.91 -13.04
C VAL A 430 -22.98 -21.74 -12.89
N LEU A 431 -22.91 -23.05 -13.09
CA LEU A 431 -24.05 -23.95 -12.92
C LEU A 431 -24.50 -24.05 -11.46
N ALA A 432 -23.57 -24.09 -10.50
CA ALA A 432 -23.89 -24.07 -9.07
C ALA A 432 -24.65 -22.80 -8.67
N SER A 433 -24.22 -21.64 -9.17
CA SER A 433 -24.93 -20.36 -8.98
C SER A 433 -26.34 -20.41 -9.58
N PHE A 434 -26.51 -21.02 -10.76
CA PHE A 434 -27.82 -21.23 -11.38
C PHE A 434 -28.75 -22.10 -10.54
N VAL A 435 -28.24 -23.20 -9.99
CA VAL A 435 -29.01 -24.06 -9.09
C VAL A 435 -29.38 -23.32 -7.81
N LEU A 436 -28.45 -22.59 -7.20
CA LEU A 436 -28.71 -21.78 -6.01
C LEU A 436 -29.80 -20.74 -6.28
N PHE A 437 -29.74 -20.02 -7.40
CA PHE A 437 -30.75 -19.05 -7.81
C PHE A 437 -32.16 -19.66 -7.90
N ILE A 438 -32.27 -20.89 -8.43
CA ILE A 438 -33.53 -21.65 -8.44
C ILE A 438 -33.97 -21.99 -7.02
N LEU A 439 -33.07 -22.48 -6.17
CA LEU A 439 -33.39 -22.84 -4.78
C LEU A 439 -33.87 -21.63 -3.97
N PHE A 440 -33.26 -20.45 -4.15
CA PHE A 440 -33.75 -19.21 -3.54
C PHE A 440 -35.15 -18.84 -4.04
N SER A 441 -35.38 -18.93 -5.36
CA SER A 441 -36.68 -18.67 -5.95
C SER A 441 -37.78 -19.61 -5.41
N LEU A 442 -37.45 -20.89 -5.24
CA LEU A 442 -38.33 -21.89 -4.63
C LEU A 442 -38.59 -21.60 -3.14
N ALA A 443 -37.54 -21.27 -2.37
CA ALA A 443 -37.69 -20.94 -0.95
C ALA A 443 -38.58 -19.70 -0.74
N LEU A 444 -38.44 -18.69 -1.63
CA LEU A 444 -39.30 -17.50 -1.67
C LEU A 444 -40.74 -17.83 -2.07
N PHE A 445 -40.98 -18.82 -2.94
CA PHE A 445 -42.32 -19.24 -3.33
C PHE A 445 -43.16 -19.71 -2.13
N PHE A 446 -42.54 -20.38 -1.16
CA PHE A 446 -43.20 -20.86 0.05
C PHE A 446 -43.34 -19.81 1.16
N ILE A 447 -42.89 -18.56 0.96
CA ILE A 447 -42.84 -17.54 2.01
C ILE A 447 -44.21 -17.16 2.58
N GLU A 448 -45.26 -17.25 1.76
CA GLU A 448 -46.64 -16.93 2.17
C GLU A 448 -47.19 -17.98 3.14
N GLY A 449 -47.01 -19.27 2.82
CA GLY A 449 -47.54 -20.38 3.61
C GLY A 449 -46.67 -20.77 4.81
N ARG A 450 -45.34 -20.60 4.72
CA ARG A 450 -44.38 -21.01 5.76
C ARG A 450 -43.26 -19.99 5.99
N PRO A 451 -43.59 -18.73 6.39
CA PRO A 451 -42.63 -17.63 6.42
C PRO A 451 -41.41 -17.89 7.30
N ARG A 452 -41.57 -18.51 8.47
CA ARG A 452 -40.43 -18.82 9.38
C ARG A 452 -39.45 -19.80 8.76
N TRP A 453 -39.95 -20.88 8.15
CA TRP A 453 -39.11 -21.90 7.52
C TRP A 453 -38.48 -21.39 6.21
N SER A 454 -39.23 -20.68 5.37
CA SER A 454 -38.70 -20.07 4.15
C SER A 454 -37.58 -19.07 4.45
N THR A 455 -37.77 -18.18 5.42
CA THR A 455 -36.75 -17.19 5.77
C THR A 455 -35.52 -17.81 6.43
N PHE A 456 -35.69 -18.88 7.21
CA PHE A 456 -34.57 -19.67 7.73
C PHE A 456 -33.81 -20.42 6.62
N LEU A 457 -34.52 -21.04 5.67
CA LEU A 457 -33.90 -21.71 4.53
C LEU A 457 -33.14 -20.72 3.64
N ILE A 458 -33.71 -19.54 3.38
CA ILE A 458 -33.03 -18.46 2.65
C ILE A 458 -31.76 -18.04 3.39
N TYR A 459 -31.83 -17.86 4.70
CA TYR A 459 -30.64 -17.57 5.52
C TYR A 459 -29.58 -18.66 5.37
N LEU A 460 -29.94 -19.94 5.49
CA LEU A 460 -29.01 -21.06 5.32
C LEU A 460 -28.39 -21.09 3.92
N LEU A 461 -29.20 -20.92 2.86
CA LEU A 461 -28.72 -20.84 1.48
C LEU A 461 -27.77 -19.65 1.28
N THR A 462 -28.06 -18.49 1.88
CA THR A 462 -27.17 -17.32 1.82
C THR A 462 -25.85 -17.59 2.52
N VAL A 463 -25.87 -18.24 3.67
CA VAL A 463 -24.64 -18.65 4.37
C VAL A 463 -23.82 -19.58 3.50
N ILE A 464 -24.46 -20.60 2.91
CA ILE A 464 -23.77 -21.57 2.03
C ILE A 464 -23.19 -20.88 0.80
N GLU A 465 -23.99 -20.11 0.05
CA GLU A 465 -23.58 -19.46 -1.19
C GLU A 465 -22.42 -18.48 -0.97
N LEU A 466 -22.55 -17.58 0.00
CA LEU A 466 -21.55 -16.52 0.22
C LEU A 466 -20.28 -17.05 0.89
N SER A 467 -20.39 -18.08 1.73
CA SER A 467 -19.21 -18.77 2.27
C SER A 467 -18.48 -19.52 1.16
N ALA A 468 -19.21 -20.28 0.33
CA ALA A 468 -18.62 -20.97 -0.82
C ALA A 468 -17.93 -19.98 -1.77
N ASN A 469 -18.58 -18.85 -2.08
CA ASN A 469 -17.97 -17.79 -2.89
C ASN A 469 -16.64 -17.31 -2.30
N SER A 470 -16.65 -16.98 -1.00
CA SER A 470 -15.46 -16.45 -0.32
C SER A 470 -14.35 -17.49 -0.26
N CYS A 471 -14.65 -18.73 0.14
CA CYS A 471 -13.67 -19.80 0.20
C CYS A 471 -13.06 -20.12 -1.18
N LEU A 472 -13.90 -20.25 -2.22
CA LEU A 472 -13.43 -20.55 -3.58
C LEU A 472 -12.55 -19.43 -4.15
N THR A 473 -12.94 -18.16 -3.98
CA THR A 473 -12.10 -17.03 -4.39
C THR A 473 -10.81 -16.93 -3.58
N LEU A 474 -10.86 -17.19 -2.28
CA LEU A 474 -9.65 -17.16 -1.45
C LEU A 474 -8.68 -18.27 -1.85
N SER A 475 -9.18 -19.45 -2.23
CA SER A 475 -8.38 -20.56 -2.74
C SER A 475 -7.80 -20.34 -4.14
N SER A 476 -8.28 -19.36 -4.91
CA SER A 476 -7.75 -19.04 -6.25
C SER A 476 -6.65 -17.99 -6.24
N ILE A 477 -6.22 -17.56 -5.05
CA ILE A 477 -5.13 -16.59 -4.83
C ILE A 477 -3.91 -17.35 -4.31
N SER A 478 -2.73 -16.96 -4.80
CA SER A 478 -1.45 -17.45 -4.26
C SER A 478 -1.02 -16.63 -3.05
N TYR A 479 -0.60 -17.31 -1.97
CA TYR A 479 -0.10 -16.69 -0.76
C TYR A 479 1.30 -17.20 -0.44
N LEU A 480 2.12 -16.33 0.17
CA LEU A 480 3.38 -16.72 0.80
C LEU A 480 3.09 -17.62 2.02
N SER A 481 4.01 -18.49 2.37
CA SER A 481 3.94 -19.24 3.62
C SER A 481 4.24 -18.34 4.82
N HIS A 482 3.91 -18.82 6.01
CA HIS A 482 4.32 -18.19 7.26
C HIS A 482 5.84 -18.25 7.43
N SER A 483 6.44 -19.41 7.17
CA SER A 483 7.89 -19.66 7.22
C SER A 483 8.69 -18.69 6.35
N GLU A 484 8.26 -18.39 5.11
CA GLU A 484 8.91 -17.43 4.21
C GLU A 484 9.13 -16.04 4.85
N VAL A 485 8.27 -15.64 5.79
CA VAL A 485 8.39 -14.36 6.50
C VAL A 485 9.03 -14.52 7.88
N ALA A 486 8.61 -15.52 8.64
CA ALA A 486 9.04 -15.72 10.02
C ALA A 486 10.49 -16.19 10.11
N ASP A 487 10.91 -17.07 9.21
CA ASP A 487 12.27 -17.60 9.19
C ASP A 487 13.27 -16.52 8.75
N TYR A 488 12.86 -15.66 7.81
CA TYR A 488 13.65 -14.48 7.46
C TYR A 488 13.91 -13.58 8.67
N GLU A 489 12.88 -13.28 9.47
CA GLU A 489 13.04 -12.52 10.71
C GLU A 489 13.95 -13.25 11.69
N LEU A 490 13.75 -14.56 11.88
CA LEU A 490 14.54 -15.38 12.80
C LEU A 490 16.03 -15.38 12.46
N LEU A 491 16.39 -15.45 11.19
CA LEU A 491 17.79 -15.46 10.75
C LEU A 491 18.47 -14.11 10.78
N THR A 492 17.72 -13.02 10.62
CA THR A 492 18.32 -11.70 10.36
C THR A 492 18.23 -10.76 11.55
N LYS A 493 17.22 -10.90 12.40
CA LYS A 493 16.92 -9.91 13.44
C LYS A 493 18.03 -9.78 14.47
N ASP A 494 18.48 -10.89 15.06
CA ASP A 494 19.48 -10.85 16.11
C ASP A 494 20.83 -10.34 15.56
N PHE A 495 21.18 -10.74 14.34
CA PHE A 495 22.37 -10.25 13.64
C PHE A 495 22.33 -8.73 13.42
N ILE A 496 21.19 -8.18 12.96
CA ILE A 496 21.03 -6.74 12.76
C ILE A 496 20.98 -5.99 14.09
N GLU A 497 20.40 -6.58 15.14
CA GLU A 497 20.33 -5.99 16.48
C GLU A 497 21.71 -5.75 17.09
N GLU A 498 22.71 -6.57 16.75
CA GLU A 498 24.09 -6.44 17.24
C GLU A 498 24.88 -5.29 16.57
N ILE A 499 24.51 -4.92 15.33
CA ILE A 499 25.24 -3.89 14.56
C ILE A 499 24.47 -2.58 14.39
N LYS A 500 23.18 -2.53 14.75
CA LYS A 500 22.38 -1.29 14.65
C LYS A 500 22.89 -0.21 15.62
N PRO A 501 22.70 1.08 15.31
CA PRO A 501 23.18 2.15 16.17
C PRO A 501 22.59 2.09 17.59
N ASP A 502 23.47 2.37 18.56
CA ASP A 502 23.12 2.57 19.96
C ASP A 502 22.26 3.82 20.17
N HIS A 503 21.81 4.02 21.41
CA HIS A 503 21.13 5.25 21.78
C HIS A 503 22.02 6.48 21.57
N ASP A 504 21.47 7.52 20.93
CA ASP A 504 22.13 8.79 20.58
C ASP A 504 23.17 8.75 19.43
N ASP A 505 23.41 7.59 18.79
CA ASP A 505 24.26 7.47 17.59
C ASP A 505 23.45 7.42 16.29
N PHE A 506 24.11 7.71 15.16
CA PHE A 506 23.53 7.59 13.83
C PHE A 506 24.51 7.03 12.80
N TYR A 507 24.11 5.93 12.19
CA TYR A 507 24.63 5.45 10.92
C TYR A 507 23.58 4.54 10.28
N ARG A 508 23.77 4.23 8.99
CA ARG A 508 22.85 3.37 8.24
C ARG A 508 23.45 2.00 7.97
N ILE A 509 22.58 1.01 7.82
CA ILE A 509 22.93 -0.36 7.41
C ILE A 509 22.39 -0.59 6.00
N SER A 510 23.26 -1.10 5.13
CA SER A 510 22.89 -1.62 3.82
C SER A 510 22.87 -3.15 3.86
N LYS A 511 21.98 -3.77 3.08
CA LYS A 511 21.95 -5.22 2.90
C LYS A 511 21.97 -5.55 1.42
N LEU A 512 22.79 -6.53 1.04
CA LEU A 512 22.89 -7.03 -0.33
C LEU A 512 21.99 -8.25 -0.58
N PHE A 513 21.04 -8.48 0.32
CA PHE A 513 19.95 -9.45 0.23
C PHE A 513 18.72 -8.81 0.86
N GLN A 514 17.52 -9.21 0.42
CA GLN A 514 16.29 -8.63 0.95
C GLN A 514 15.16 -9.64 0.90
N ARG A 515 14.26 -9.58 1.89
CA ARG A 515 12.90 -10.12 1.72
C ARG A 515 12.04 -9.08 1.03
N THR A 516 12.15 -7.82 1.46
CA THR A 516 11.47 -6.67 0.88
C THR A 516 12.35 -5.42 0.95
N LYS A 517 11.97 -4.40 0.19
CA LYS A 517 12.58 -3.07 0.29
C LYS A 517 12.28 -2.38 1.63
N ASN A 518 11.34 -2.90 2.43
CA ASN A 518 10.93 -2.34 3.72
C ASN A 518 11.50 -3.10 4.92
N ASP A 519 12.49 -3.98 4.71
CA ASP A 519 13.19 -4.66 5.80
C ASP A 519 13.74 -3.71 6.89
N PRO A 520 14.17 -2.45 6.61
CA PRO A 520 14.49 -1.47 7.65
C PRO A 520 13.37 -1.25 8.68
N MET A 521 12.11 -1.26 8.24
CA MET A 521 10.94 -1.17 9.11
C MET A 521 10.63 -2.47 9.84
N GLN A 522 10.83 -3.61 9.18
CA GLN A 522 10.60 -4.93 9.76
C GLN A 522 11.59 -5.27 10.89
N LEU A 523 12.86 -4.97 10.65
CA LEU A 523 13.99 -5.31 11.53
C LEU A 523 14.44 -4.11 12.39
N ASN A 524 13.78 -2.96 12.24
CA ASN A 524 13.95 -1.78 13.09
C ASN A 524 15.36 -1.18 13.09
N TYR A 525 15.91 -0.91 11.90
CA TYR A 525 17.21 -0.27 11.72
C TYR A 525 17.14 0.86 10.69
N TYR A 526 18.09 1.81 10.73
CA TYR A 526 18.16 2.86 9.72
C TYR A 526 18.77 2.30 8.44
N GLY A 527 18.00 2.28 7.36
CA GLY A 527 18.38 1.62 6.11
C GLY A 527 18.14 2.52 4.90
N LEU A 528 18.56 2.06 3.72
CA LEU A 528 18.60 2.88 2.50
C LEU A 528 17.61 2.43 1.42
N SER A 529 16.77 1.44 1.69
CA SER A 529 15.71 0.98 0.79
C SER A 529 14.35 1.30 1.38
N HIS A 530 13.35 1.54 0.53
CA HIS A 530 11.96 1.73 0.96
C HIS A 530 10.98 1.55 -0.21
N PHE A 531 9.85 0.89 0.03
CA PHE A 531 8.73 0.82 -0.91
C PHE A 531 7.46 1.36 -0.26
N ASN A 532 6.92 2.47 -0.78
CA ASN A 532 5.72 3.12 -0.26
C ASN A 532 5.07 4.04 -1.29
N SER A 533 3.75 3.96 -1.41
CA SER A 533 2.95 4.83 -2.30
C SER A 533 3.02 6.33 -1.98
N THR A 534 3.63 6.72 -0.86
CA THR A 534 3.79 8.11 -0.40
C THR A 534 5.27 8.49 -0.25
N ILE A 535 6.18 7.78 -0.92
CA ILE A 535 7.59 8.18 -0.98
C ILE A 535 7.73 9.53 -1.68
N GLU A 536 8.63 10.36 -1.15
CA GLU A 536 8.89 11.71 -1.64
C GLU A 536 9.67 11.66 -2.97
N LYS A 537 9.29 12.54 -3.91
CA LYS A 537 9.94 12.61 -5.23
C LYS A 537 11.44 12.89 -5.13
N ALA A 538 11.85 13.76 -4.22
CA ALA A 538 13.27 14.09 -4.05
C ALA A 538 14.14 12.85 -3.76
N SER A 539 13.62 11.89 -2.99
CA SER A 539 14.31 10.64 -2.69
C SER A 539 14.43 9.74 -3.92
N THR A 540 13.36 9.60 -4.70
CA THR A 540 13.36 8.75 -5.90
C THR A 540 14.26 9.34 -6.98
N GLU A 541 14.24 10.66 -7.19
CA GLU A 541 15.10 11.35 -8.16
C GLU A 541 16.58 11.28 -7.77
N LEU A 542 16.95 11.46 -6.49
CA LEU A 542 18.34 11.33 -6.04
C LEU A 542 18.92 9.96 -6.35
N TYR A 543 18.17 8.89 -6.04
CA TYR A 543 18.61 7.52 -6.33
C TYR A 543 18.75 7.31 -7.84
N ARG A 544 17.79 7.83 -8.61
CA ARG A 544 17.84 7.83 -10.07
C ARG A 544 19.10 8.51 -10.62
N TYR A 545 19.47 9.67 -10.07
CA TYR A 545 20.65 10.44 -10.49
C TYR A 545 21.97 9.75 -10.13
N LEU A 546 22.03 9.03 -9.02
CA LEU A 546 23.24 8.32 -8.56
C LEU A 546 23.42 6.94 -9.18
N GLY A 547 22.45 6.49 -9.99
CA GLY A 547 22.47 5.20 -10.66
C GLY A 547 22.01 4.03 -9.80
N LEU A 548 21.14 4.32 -8.82
CA LEU A 548 20.53 3.36 -7.93
C LEU A 548 19.10 3.02 -8.39
N PRO A 549 18.63 1.77 -8.17
CA PRO A 549 17.28 1.38 -8.56
C PRO A 549 16.20 2.24 -7.88
N SER A 550 15.28 2.78 -8.68
CA SER A 550 14.17 3.61 -8.20
C SER A 550 12.95 3.57 -9.14
N SER A 551 11.79 3.90 -8.59
CA SER A 551 10.55 4.14 -9.34
C SER A 551 9.69 5.18 -8.61
N GLU A 552 8.50 5.49 -9.12
CA GLU A 552 7.54 6.36 -8.42
C GLU A 552 7.10 5.84 -7.05
N GLY A 553 7.26 4.53 -6.78
CA GLY A 553 6.82 3.90 -5.54
C GLY A 553 7.93 3.43 -4.62
N PHE A 554 9.18 3.28 -5.10
CA PHE A 554 10.27 2.71 -4.30
C PHE A 554 11.64 3.31 -4.62
N VAL A 555 12.55 3.12 -3.67
CA VAL A 555 13.99 3.20 -3.84
C VAL A 555 14.65 1.94 -3.27
N ALA A 556 15.71 1.46 -3.91
CA ALA A 556 16.49 0.34 -3.40
C ALA A 556 17.99 0.64 -3.45
N TYR A 557 18.67 0.38 -2.35
CA TYR A 557 20.11 0.59 -2.21
C TYR A 557 20.87 -0.73 -2.28
N ASN A 558 20.69 -1.45 -3.39
CA ASN A 558 21.32 -2.76 -3.58
C ASN A 558 22.70 -2.61 -4.25
N ASN A 559 22.86 -1.64 -5.16
CA ASN A 559 24.08 -1.46 -5.96
C ASN A 559 24.77 -0.12 -5.66
N GLY A 560 25.08 0.16 -4.39
CA GLY A 560 25.91 1.32 -4.04
C GLY A 560 27.29 1.33 -4.72
N SER A 561 28.05 2.39 -4.54
CA SER A 561 29.48 2.47 -4.82
C SER A 561 30.22 2.87 -3.54
N LEU A 562 31.56 2.82 -3.54
CA LEU A 562 32.35 3.37 -2.42
C LEU A 562 31.98 4.83 -2.11
N VAL A 563 31.60 5.61 -3.13
CA VAL A 563 31.19 7.02 -2.97
C VAL A 563 29.82 7.11 -2.31
N THR A 564 28.80 6.41 -2.82
CA THR A 564 27.46 6.50 -2.22
C THR A 564 27.43 5.87 -0.84
N ASP A 565 28.23 4.82 -0.59
CA ASP A 565 28.35 4.20 0.73
C ASP A 565 28.89 5.21 1.75
N ALA A 566 29.89 6.01 1.37
CA ALA A 566 30.41 7.10 2.17
C ALA A 566 29.38 8.21 2.41
N PHE A 567 28.85 8.83 1.34
CA PHE A 567 27.98 10.01 1.45
C PHE A 567 26.61 9.73 2.08
N PHE A 568 26.12 8.49 1.98
CA PHE A 568 24.87 8.08 2.65
C PHE A 568 25.12 7.54 4.06
N GLY A 569 26.35 7.54 4.56
CA GLY A 569 26.66 7.03 5.90
C GLY A 569 26.31 5.56 6.08
N ALA A 570 26.50 4.75 5.03
CA ALA A 570 26.31 3.30 5.08
C ALA A 570 27.52 2.67 5.78
N ARG A 571 27.46 2.58 7.10
CA ARG A 571 28.56 2.09 7.94
C ARG A 571 28.68 0.58 7.93
N TYR A 572 27.56 -0.15 7.90
CA TYR A 572 27.60 -1.61 7.79
C TYR A 572 26.94 -2.07 6.50
N ILE A 573 27.63 -2.94 5.77
CA ILE A 573 27.11 -3.63 4.59
C ILE A 573 26.98 -5.11 4.95
N VAL A 574 25.77 -5.64 4.88
CA VAL A 574 25.46 -7.02 5.26
C VAL A 574 25.21 -7.89 4.03
N GLU A 575 25.89 -9.02 3.98
CA GLU A 575 25.80 -10.01 2.91
C GLU A 575 25.29 -11.35 3.44
N SER A 576 24.51 -12.04 2.61
CA SER A 576 24.16 -13.44 2.82
C SER A 576 25.28 -14.35 2.32
N LYS A 577 25.68 -15.35 3.11
CA LYS A 577 26.63 -16.38 2.70
C LYS A 577 25.97 -17.32 1.68
N PRO A 578 26.70 -17.75 0.63
CA PRO A 578 26.25 -18.81 -0.26
C PRO A 578 25.93 -20.07 0.56
N GLN A 579 24.70 -20.56 0.46
CA GLN A 579 24.31 -21.83 1.08
C GLN A 579 24.47 -22.97 0.06
N PRO A 580 24.97 -24.16 0.46
CA PRO A 580 25.07 -25.30 -0.44
C PRO A 580 23.69 -25.68 -0.98
N SER A 581 23.58 -25.93 -2.27
CA SER A 581 22.31 -26.19 -2.96
C SER A 581 21.69 -27.58 -2.74
N ASP A 582 22.11 -28.33 -1.72
CA ASP A 582 21.68 -29.74 -1.57
C ASP A 582 21.73 -30.19 -0.10
N ASP A 583 20.55 -30.42 0.50
CA ASP A 583 20.29 -31.51 1.46
C ASP A 583 18.84 -31.44 1.99
N GLY A 584 17.85 -31.79 1.16
CA GLY A 584 16.52 -32.34 1.54
C GLY A 584 15.68 -31.68 2.65
N THR A 585 16.10 -30.54 3.17
CA THR A 585 15.54 -29.76 4.26
C THR A 585 15.24 -28.39 3.67
N GLN A 586 14.10 -27.81 4.02
CA GLN A 586 13.71 -26.46 3.60
C GLN A 586 14.75 -25.45 4.14
N GLN A 587 15.85 -25.26 3.42
CA GLN A 587 16.84 -24.25 3.75
C GLN A 587 16.31 -22.89 3.32
N ILE A 588 16.44 -21.93 4.22
CA ILE A 588 15.93 -20.57 4.06
C ILE A 588 16.85 -19.86 3.06
N HIS A 589 16.35 -19.62 1.85
CA HIS A 589 17.10 -18.92 0.82
C HIS A 589 17.02 -17.40 1.05
N LEU A 590 18.06 -16.85 1.66
CA LEU A 590 18.30 -15.40 1.63
C LEU A 590 18.73 -15.02 0.21
N GLN A 591 17.77 -14.61 -0.62
CA GLN A 591 18.04 -14.26 -2.01
C GLN A 591 18.91 -13.00 -2.08
N ALA A 592 20.09 -13.14 -2.70
CA ALA A 592 20.96 -12.01 -2.98
C ALA A 592 20.23 -11.01 -3.90
N ALA A 593 20.28 -9.74 -3.52
CA ALA A 593 19.70 -8.62 -4.24
C ALA A 593 20.74 -7.84 -5.05
N SER A 594 22.03 -8.11 -4.81
CA SER A 594 23.16 -7.53 -5.52
C SER A 594 24.40 -8.42 -5.40
N ASN A 595 25.37 -8.20 -6.28
CA ASN A 595 26.75 -8.65 -6.14
C ASN A 595 27.66 -7.41 -6.12
N ARG A 596 28.40 -7.23 -5.02
CA ARG A 596 29.31 -6.07 -4.82
C ARG A 596 30.70 -6.56 -4.41
N PRO A 597 31.59 -6.90 -5.37
CA PRO A 597 32.96 -7.30 -5.04
C PRO A 597 33.75 -6.31 -4.19
N ASP A 598 33.45 -5.01 -4.29
CA ASP A 598 34.07 -3.92 -3.54
C ASP A 598 33.78 -3.91 -2.04
N THR A 599 32.79 -4.64 -1.54
CA THR A 599 32.59 -4.79 -0.07
C THR A 599 33.76 -5.47 0.61
N LYS A 600 34.52 -6.32 -0.11
CA LYS A 600 35.72 -6.98 0.40
C LYS A 600 36.87 -6.01 0.71
N LEU A 601 36.77 -4.76 0.26
CA LEU A 601 37.70 -3.69 0.65
C LEU A 601 37.48 -3.24 2.11
N TYR A 602 36.29 -3.48 2.66
CA TYR A 602 35.95 -3.16 4.03
C TYR A 602 36.33 -4.31 4.99
N PRO A 603 36.75 -4.02 6.23
CA PRO A 603 36.99 -5.04 7.24
C PRO A 603 35.72 -5.83 7.57
N LEU A 604 35.83 -7.16 7.59
CA LEU A 604 34.80 -8.05 8.13
C LEU A 604 34.79 -7.93 9.66
N VAL A 605 33.66 -7.51 10.22
CA VAL A 605 33.52 -7.26 11.67
C VAL A 605 32.63 -8.27 12.38
N GLN A 606 31.68 -8.87 11.65
CA GLN A 606 30.74 -9.85 12.19
C GLN A 606 30.45 -10.94 11.17
N SER A 607 30.28 -12.18 11.65
CA SER A 607 30.02 -13.33 10.80
C SER A 607 29.32 -14.43 11.58
N ASP A 608 28.22 -14.95 11.06
CA ASP A 608 27.52 -16.13 11.58
C ASP A 608 27.37 -17.19 10.45
N PRO A 609 26.69 -18.33 10.64
CA PRO A 609 26.54 -19.33 9.57
C PRO A 609 25.83 -18.86 8.29
N HIS A 610 25.05 -17.77 8.33
CA HIS A 610 24.20 -17.29 7.24
C HIS A 610 24.60 -15.90 6.72
N LEU A 611 25.19 -15.05 7.56
CA LEU A 611 25.40 -13.62 7.30
C LEU A 611 26.83 -13.18 7.61
N MET A 612 27.23 -12.10 6.95
CA MET A 612 28.49 -11.38 7.15
C MET A 612 28.22 -9.88 7.15
N ALA A 613 28.89 -9.13 8.04
CA ALA A 613 28.85 -7.67 8.04
C ALA A 613 30.26 -7.12 7.87
N TYR A 614 30.39 -6.17 6.96
CA TYR A 614 31.61 -5.40 6.74
C TYR A 614 31.40 -3.98 7.21
N GLU A 615 32.41 -3.41 7.88
CA GLU A 615 32.38 -2.03 8.37
C GLU A 615 33.09 -1.08 7.40
N ASN A 616 32.34 -0.12 6.89
CA ASN A 616 32.84 0.94 6.02
C ASN A 616 33.35 2.11 6.87
N ASP A 617 34.67 2.16 7.07
CA ASP A 617 35.33 3.27 7.77
C ASP A 617 35.23 4.62 7.03
N ASN A 618 34.83 4.62 5.75
CA ASN A 618 34.63 5.83 4.95
C ASN A 618 33.21 6.43 5.11
N ALA A 619 32.33 5.79 5.88
CA ALA A 619 30.97 6.26 6.11
C ALA A 619 30.97 7.66 6.77
N LEU A 620 30.37 8.63 6.09
CA LEU A 620 30.23 9.97 6.63
C LEU A 620 29.11 10.03 7.67
N PRO A 621 29.24 10.89 8.72
CA PRO A 621 28.15 11.16 9.64
C PRO A 621 26.91 11.73 8.94
N LEU A 622 25.81 11.88 9.69
CA LEU A 622 24.55 12.39 9.14
C LEU A 622 24.71 13.72 8.40
N ALA A 623 25.60 14.59 8.87
CA ALA A 623 25.85 15.89 8.27
C ALA A 623 27.33 16.24 8.26
N TYR A 624 27.75 16.98 7.25
CA TYR A 624 29.15 17.36 7.03
C TYR A 624 29.27 18.74 6.35
N SER A 625 30.34 19.47 6.68
CA SER A 625 30.60 20.80 6.13
C SER A 625 31.16 20.71 4.71
N LEU A 626 30.51 21.37 3.75
CA LEU A 626 30.93 21.42 2.34
C LEU A 626 30.94 22.87 1.81
N PRO A 627 31.78 23.17 0.81
CA PRO A 627 31.76 24.46 0.10
C PRO A 627 30.40 24.78 -0.53
N GLU A 628 30.15 26.07 -0.78
CA GLU A 628 28.95 26.55 -1.49
C GLU A 628 28.80 25.94 -2.90
N ASP A 629 29.90 25.49 -3.52
CA ASP A 629 29.92 24.83 -4.84
C ASP A 629 28.99 23.60 -4.92
N ILE A 630 28.57 23.03 -3.78
CA ILE A 630 27.55 21.96 -3.74
C ILE A 630 26.23 22.36 -4.41
N PHE A 631 25.88 23.65 -4.41
CA PHE A 631 24.68 24.18 -5.07
C PHE A 631 24.84 24.31 -6.59
N ASP A 632 26.06 24.29 -7.09
CA ASP A 632 26.36 24.43 -8.52
C ASP A 632 26.35 23.08 -9.26
N ILE A 633 26.33 21.96 -8.53
CA ILE A 633 26.17 20.62 -9.10
C ILE A 633 24.84 20.54 -9.86
N GLN A 634 24.95 20.38 -11.18
CA GLN A 634 23.80 20.24 -12.06
C GLN A 634 23.41 18.76 -12.19
N VAL A 635 22.31 18.36 -11.57
CA VAL A 635 21.76 17.01 -11.70
C VAL A 635 21.09 16.81 -13.06
N HIS A 636 21.70 16.00 -13.93
CA HIS A 636 21.19 15.68 -15.27
C HIS A 636 20.90 14.17 -15.40
N ASN A 637 19.81 13.80 -16.09
CA ASN A 637 19.29 12.42 -16.21
C ASN A 637 20.19 11.38 -16.91
N ALA A 638 21.47 11.67 -17.17
CA ALA A 638 22.27 10.85 -18.09
C ALA A 638 23.61 10.33 -17.55
N TYR A 639 24.12 10.77 -16.40
CA TYR A 639 25.51 10.45 -16.00
C TYR A 639 25.69 10.23 -14.49
N PRO A 640 25.35 9.04 -13.95
CA PRO A 640 25.49 8.77 -12.51
C PRO A 640 26.94 8.87 -12.01
N ILE A 641 27.90 8.46 -12.85
CA ILE A 641 29.33 8.57 -12.53
C ILE A 641 29.78 10.03 -12.41
N LEU A 642 29.28 10.92 -13.28
CA LEU A 642 29.60 12.36 -13.22
C LEU A 642 29.11 12.97 -11.90
N LEU A 643 27.90 12.63 -11.46
CA LEU A 643 27.39 13.14 -10.20
C LEU A 643 28.25 12.68 -9.00
N GLN A 644 28.69 11.41 -9.00
CA GLN A 644 29.57 10.89 -7.97
C GLN A 644 30.97 11.55 -8.01
N ASP A 645 31.51 11.82 -9.20
CA ASP A 645 32.75 12.62 -9.38
C ASP A 645 32.58 14.02 -8.77
N GLN A 646 31.49 14.73 -9.09
CA GLN A 646 31.24 16.08 -8.61
C GLN A 646 31.06 16.14 -7.08
N LEU A 647 30.44 15.13 -6.48
CA LEU A 647 30.38 15.02 -5.02
C LEU A 647 31.77 14.91 -4.38
N LEU A 648 32.66 14.08 -4.96
CA LEU A 648 34.04 13.98 -4.51
C LEU A 648 34.83 15.28 -4.76
N GLN A 649 34.60 15.98 -5.87
CA GLN A 649 35.23 17.28 -6.16
C GLN A 649 34.88 18.31 -5.07
N VAL A 650 33.59 18.49 -4.79
CA VAL A 650 33.13 19.43 -3.75
C VAL A 650 33.68 19.07 -2.38
N ALA A 651 33.66 17.78 -2.03
CA ALA A 651 34.22 17.30 -0.76
C ALA A 651 35.72 17.56 -0.63
N ASN A 652 36.46 17.52 -1.75
CA ASN A 652 37.88 17.90 -1.80
C ASN A 652 38.12 19.41 -2.01
N ARG A 653 37.07 20.24 -1.88
CA ARG A 653 37.12 21.70 -2.07
C ARG A 653 37.69 22.12 -3.43
N GLN A 654 37.33 21.37 -4.47
CA GLN A 654 37.66 21.68 -5.86
C GLN A 654 36.47 22.34 -6.55
N ASP A 655 36.75 23.32 -7.40
CA ASP A 655 35.72 24.01 -8.19
C ASP A 655 35.02 23.01 -9.13
N VAL A 656 33.69 22.93 -9.02
CA VAL A 656 32.84 22.00 -9.79
C VAL A 656 32.82 22.34 -11.29
N THR A 657 33.18 23.57 -11.67
CA THR A 657 33.29 23.97 -13.07
C THR A 657 34.50 23.36 -13.76
N ASP A 658 35.54 22.98 -13.01
CA ASP A 658 36.72 22.27 -13.49
C ASP A 658 36.52 20.75 -13.34
N TYR A 659 36.10 20.09 -14.41
CA TYR A 659 35.79 18.65 -14.36
C TYR A 659 37.03 17.78 -14.02
N TYR A 660 37.05 17.23 -12.81
CA TYR A 660 38.04 16.30 -12.30
C TYR A 660 37.51 14.85 -12.29
N GLN A 661 38.21 13.95 -12.99
CA GLN A 661 37.79 12.55 -13.11
C GLN A 661 38.35 11.70 -11.95
N TYR A 662 37.53 11.42 -10.93
CA TYR A 662 37.84 10.41 -9.92
C TYR A 662 37.58 9.01 -10.47
N PHE A 663 36.45 8.83 -11.15
CA PHE A 663 36.18 7.65 -11.98
C PHE A 663 36.90 7.79 -13.32
N GLN A 664 37.89 6.93 -13.54
CA GLN A 664 38.60 6.86 -14.81
C GLN A 664 37.91 5.89 -15.76
N VAL A 665 37.74 6.30 -17.02
CA VAL A 665 37.22 5.41 -18.04
C VAL A 665 38.18 4.23 -18.25
N ALA A 666 37.64 3.02 -18.21
CA ALA A 666 38.35 1.80 -18.54
C ALA A 666 37.78 1.19 -19.83
N SER A 667 38.61 0.44 -20.57
CA SER A 667 38.20 -0.20 -21.82
C SER A 667 37.94 -1.68 -21.62
N PHE A 668 36.92 -2.20 -22.31
CA PHE A 668 36.74 -3.64 -22.46
C PHE A 668 37.92 -4.22 -23.26
N ALA A 669 38.42 -5.38 -22.83
CA ALA A 669 39.50 -6.09 -23.50
C ALA A 669 39.03 -6.82 -24.76
N GLY A 670 37.73 -7.11 -24.88
CA GLY A 670 37.13 -7.82 -25.99
C GLY A 670 35.60 -7.77 -25.95
N LEU A 671 35.00 -7.95 -27.12
CA LEU A 671 33.55 -8.08 -27.31
C LEU A 671 33.31 -9.31 -28.20
N THR A 672 32.56 -10.29 -27.71
CA THR A 672 32.17 -11.48 -28.47
C THR A 672 30.65 -11.55 -28.56
N LEU A 673 30.11 -11.80 -29.75
CA LEU A 673 28.68 -11.96 -29.99
C LEU A 673 28.39 -13.41 -30.35
N ASP A 674 27.40 -14.02 -29.69
CA ASP A 674 26.90 -15.36 -30.01
C ASP A 674 25.42 -15.28 -30.36
N GLN A 675 25.06 -15.68 -31.58
CA GLN A 675 23.70 -15.57 -32.12
C GLN A 675 23.07 -14.17 -32.01
N VAL A 676 23.90 -13.13 -32.05
CA VAL A 676 23.49 -11.71 -32.02
C VAL A 676 24.15 -10.97 -33.17
N GLU A 677 23.37 -10.17 -33.88
CA GLU A 677 23.81 -9.22 -34.89
C GLU A 677 23.79 -7.80 -34.29
N SER A 678 24.83 -7.01 -34.59
CA SER A 678 24.95 -5.62 -34.15
C SER A 678 24.74 -4.67 -35.32
N ALA A 679 23.99 -3.59 -35.10
CA ALA A 679 23.77 -2.55 -36.09
C ALA A 679 25.05 -1.75 -36.42
N ASP A 680 25.97 -1.62 -35.45
CA ASP A 680 27.32 -1.08 -35.66
C ASP A 680 28.34 -1.88 -34.83
N ALA A 681 29.02 -2.83 -35.48
CA ALA A 681 30.03 -3.68 -34.86
C ALA A 681 31.25 -2.92 -34.29
N LYS A 682 31.38 -1.61 -34.53
CA LYS A 682 32.44 -0.77 -33.93
C LYS A 682 32.03 -0.12 -32.61
N GLN A 683 30.76 -0.18 -32.24
CA GLN A 683 30.22 0.47 -31.04
C GLN A 683 29.56 -0.56 -30.13
N ILE A 684 29.79 -0.42 -28.82
CA ILE A 684 29.09 -1.20 -27.80
C ILE A 684 27.68 -0.66 -27.58
N ASN A 685 27.55 0.67 -27.58
CA ASN A 685 26.27 1.33 -27.38
C ASN A 685 25.57 1.47 -28.73
N THR A 686 24.88 0.41 -29.14
CA THR A 686 24.20 0.28 -30.43
C THR A 686 22.99 -0.66 -30.32
N HIS A 687 22.25 -0.80 -31.42
CA HIS A 687 21.14 -1.74 -31.53
C HIS A 687 21.67 -3.16 -31.77
N TYR A 688 21.11 -4.12 -31.03
CA TYR A 688 21.43 -5.55 -31.15
C TYR A 688 20.17 -6.35 -31.43
N ARG A 689 20.29 -7.35 -32.29
CA ARG A 689 19.18 -8.22 -32.70
C ARG A 689 19.61 -9.68 -32.68
N ARG A 690 18.72 -10.57 -32.23
CA ARG A 690 18.96 -12.02 -32.33
C ARG A 690 19.10 -12.44 -33.79
N SER A 691 20.05 -13.33 -34.05
CA SER A 691 20.15 -14.04 -35.34
C SER A 691 18.90 -14.92 -35.54
N GLN A 692 18.61 -15.33 -36.79
CA GLN A 692 17.43 -16.17 -37.09
C GLN A 692 17.51 -17.61 -36.53
N ASP A 693 18.65 -18.01 -35.93
CA ASP A 693 18.82 -19.34 -35.34
C ASP A 693 18.16 -19.46 -33.95
N LYS A 694 17.66 -20.67 -33.63
CA LYS A 694 16.90 -20.97 -32.39
C LYS A 694 17.78 -21.20 -31.14
N GLY A 695 18.94 -20.56 -31.07
CA GLY A 695 19.88 -20.68 -29.94
C GLY A 695 19.70 -19.59 -28.88
N ASP A 696 20.34 -19.78 -27.72
CA ASP A 696 20.52 -18.69 -26.76
C ASP A 696 21.41 -17.60 -27.38
N ALA A 697 21.03 -16.34 -27.19
CA ALA A 697 21.69 -15.18 -27.80
C ALA A 697 22.42 -14.37 -26.73
N TRP A 698 23.71 -14.09 -26.96
CA TRP A 698 24.60 -13.52 -25.95
C TRP A 698 25.51 -12.41 -26.50
N ILE A 699 25.78 -11.44 -25.62
CA ILE A 699 26.81 -10.42 -25.78
C ILE A 699 27.80 -10.58 -24.63
N HIS A 700 29.06 -10.85 -24.92
CA HIS A 700 30.12 -11.08 -23.93
C HIS A 700 31.14 -9.95 -23.97
N PHE A 701 31.40 -9.35 -22.81
CA PHE A 701 32.39 -8.31 -22.58
C PHE A 701 33.54 -8.89 -21.75
N ASP A 702 34.73 -8.94 -22.34
CA ASP A 702 35.93 -9.31 -21.62
C ASP A 702 36.48 -8.10 -20.88
N ILE A 703 36.73 -8.25 -19.59
CA ILE A 703 37.26 -7.19 -18.72
C ILE A 703 38.62 -7.65 -18.19
N GLN A 704 39.65 -6.84 -18.44
CA GLN A 704 40.97 -7.03 -17.87
C GLN A 704 41.18 -6.04 -16.73
N VAL A 705 41.31 -6.56 -15.51
CA VAL A 705 41.58 -5.75 -14.31
C VAL A 705 43.09 -5.47 -14.27
N ASN A 706 43.47 -4.20 -14.34
CA ASN A 706 44.87 -3.77 -14.48
C ASN A 706 45.44 -3.11 -13.22
N SER A 707 44.60 -2.85 -12.23
CA SER A 707 44.94 -2.24 -10.94
C SER A 707 44.07 -2.85 -9.84
N ASN A 708 44.41 -2.58 -8.57
CA ASN A 708 43.57 -2.94 -7.43
C ASN A 708 42.40 -1.96 -7.23
N ASP A 709 42.12 -1.11 -8.21
CA ASP A 709 40.99 -0.19 -8.19
C ASP A 709 39.66 -0.97 -8.18
N SER A 710 38.59 -0.27 -7.79
CA SER A 710 37.23 -0.80 -7.89
C SER A 710 36.66 -0.50 -9.28
N TYR A 711 36.17 -1.52 -9.98
CA TYR A 711 35.66 -1.42 -11.34
C TYR A 711 34.13 -1.41 -11.36
N TYR A 712 33.56 -0.43 -12.07
CA TYR A 712 32.12 -0.22 -12.16
C TYR A 712 31.63 -0.23 -13.61
N LEU A 713 30.51 -0.91 -13.82
CA LEU A 713 29.81 -0.98 -15.08
C LEU A 713 28.51 -0.16 -14.99
N THR A 714 28.27 0.73 -15.94
CA THR A 714 26.95 1.33 -16.11
C THR A 714 26.12 0.46 -17.04
N VAL A 715 24.82 0.28 -16.76
CA VAL A 715 23.89 -0.43 -17.65
C VAL A 715 22.65 0.43 -17.94
N PRO A 716 22.04 0.28 -19.13
CA PRO A 716 20.90 1.09 -19.53
C PRO A 716 19.69 0.88 -18.61
N GLY A 717 18.93 1.95 -18.40
CA GLY A 717 17.75 1.95 -17.54
C GLY A 717 16.45 1.48 -18.16
N GLN A 718 16.42 1.38 -19.50
CA GLN A 718 15.24 0.97 -20.25
C GLN A 718 15.10 -0.54 -20.40
N LEU A 719 16.13 -1.30 -20.01
CA LEU A 719 16.09 -2.77 -20.09
C LEU A 719 15.27 -3.33 -18.94
N SER A 720 14.57 -4.43 -19.19
CA SER A 720 13.82 -5.17 -18.18
C SER A 720 14.28 -6.64 -18.11
N GLU A 721 13.86 -7.35 -17.07
CA GLU A 721 14.07 -8.81 -16.95
C GLU A 721 13.40 -9.61 -18.08
N ASP A 722 12.45 -9.01 -18.80
CA ASP A 722 11.86 -9.61 -20.00
C ASP A 722 12.74 -9.39 -21.25
N ASP A 723 13.64 -8.40 -21.22
CA ASP A 723 14.51 -8.04 -22.33
C ASP A 723 15.87 -8.74 -22.24
N VAL A 724 16.45 -8.80 -21.03
CA VAL A 724 17.82 -9.28 -20.80
C VAL A 724 18.00 -9.99 -19.46
N ALA A 725 19.03 -10.84 -19.39
CA ALA A 725 19.59 -11.32 -18.12
C ALA A 725 21.11 -11.07 -18.09
N PHE A 726 21.62 -10.60 -16.95
CA PHE A 726 23.03 -10.27 -16.76
C PHE A 726 23.78 -11.37 -16.02
N TYR A 727 25.04 -11.58 -16.40
CA TYR A 727 25.91 -12.56 -15.79
C TYR A 727 27.32 -11.99 -15.61
N LEU A 728 27.98 -12.38 -14.53
CA LEU A 728 29.39 -12.10 -14.27
C LEU A 728 30.09 -13.44 -14.00
N ASP A 729 31.06 -13.78 -14.85
CA ASP A 729 31.82 -15.04 -14.78
C ASP A 729 30.93 -16.31 -14.79
N GLY A 730 29.79 -16.22 -15.47
CA GLY A 730 28.82 -17.30 -15.59
C GLY A 730 27.76 -17.35 -14.49
N GLU A 731 27.90 -16.55 -13.43
CA GLU A 731 26.92 -16.43 -12.35
C GLU A 731 25.90 -15.33 -12.67
N ALA A 732 24.61 -15.58 -12.40
CA ALA A 732 23.56 -14.61 -12.67
C ALA A 732 23.66 -13.40 -11.74
N MET A 733 23.62 -12.19 -12.30
CA MET A 733 23.58 -10.95 -11.54
C MET A 733 22.13 -10.51 -11.30
N PRO A 734 21.73 -10.22 -10.05
CA PRO A 734 20.44 -9.61 -9.78
C PRO A 734 20.29 -8.27 -10.52
N TYR A 735 19.23 -8.16 -11.32
CA TYR A 735 18.86 -6.93 -11.98
C TYR A 735 17.54 -6.44 -11.40
N GLU A 736 17.50 -5.20 -10.90
CA GLU A 736 16.26 -4.64 -10.37
C GLU A 736 15.62 -3.78 -11.46
N LYS A 737 14.35 -4.05 -11.77
CA LYS A 737 13.56 -3.27 -12.73
C LYS A 737 13.49 -1.79 -12.31
N SER A 738 14.28 -0.94 -12.96
CA SER A 738 14.14 0.53 -12.87
C SER A 738 13.45 1.01 -14.14
N PHE A 739 12.41 1.82 -14.04
CA PHE A 739 11.60 2.17 -15.21
C PHE A 739 12.28 3.17 -16.15
N ASN A 740 13.36 3.88 -15.75
CA ASN A 740 13.91 4.99 -16.54
C ASN A 740 15.34 5.47 -16.09
N SER A 741 16.24 4.61 -15.58
CA SER A 741 17.55 5.10 -15.08
C SER A 741 18.74 4.19 -15.34
N VAL A 742 19.85 4.78 -15.80
CA VAL A 742 21.15 4.10 -15.86
C VAL A 742 21.47 3.56 -14.47
N GLN A 743 21.85 2.29 -14.37
CA GLN A 743 22.25 1.66 -13.10
C GLN A 743 23.76 1.46 -13.06
N VAL A 744 24.35 1.56 -11.88
CA VAL A 744 25.78 1.34 -11.65
C VAL A 744 25.97 0.00 -10.93
N TYR A 745 26.86 -0.84 -11.43
CA TYR A 745 27.18 -2.15 -10.87
C TYR A 745 28.68 -2.24 -10.57
N ASN A 746 29.04 -2.74 -9.39
CA ASN A 746 30.42 -3.13 -9.14
C ASN A 746 30.68 -4.52 -9.74
N ILE A 747 31.80 -4.68 -10.44
CA ILE A 747 32.13 -5.94 -11.14
C ILE A 747 33.46 -6.56 -10.70
N ALA A 748 34.37 -5.79 -10.10
CA ALA A 748 35.64 -6.28 -9.58
C ALA A 748 36.24 -5.25 -8.61
N ALA A 749 37.02 -5.71 -7.64
CA ALA A 749 37.79 -4.85 -6.74
C ALA A 749 38.96 -5.60 -6.11
N ASN A 750 40.13 -4.96 -5.98
CA ASN A 750 41.34 -5.55 -5.40
C ASN A 750 41.81 -6.87 -6.07
N GLU A 751 41.64 -6.97 -7.39
CA GLU A 751 41.86 -8.19 -8.16
C GLU A 751 42.81 -7.93 -9.35
N ALA A 752 43.86 -7.12 -9.16
CA ALA A 752 44.81 -6.78 -10.23
C ALA A 752 45.35 -8.02 -10.97
N GLY A 753 45.29 -7.97 -12.30
CA GLY A 753 45.73 -9.04 -13.19
C GLY A 753 44.66 -10.10 -13.49
N GLN A 754 43.52 -10.09 -12.80
CA GLN A 754 42.42 -11.01 -13.08
C GLN A 754 41.61 -10.60 -14.31
N ARG A 755 40.88 -11.57 -14.86
CA ARG A 755 39.99 -11.40 -16.01
C ARG A 755 38.59 -11.78 -15.58
N HIS A 756 37.63 -10.95 -15.97
CA HIS A 756 36.21 -11.21 -15.78
C HIS A 756 35.46 -11.16 -17.10
N HIS A 757 34.35 -11.87 -17.15
CA HIS A 757 33.46 -11.95 -18.31
C HIS A 757 32.07 -11.47 -17.91
N PHE A 758 31.74 -10.23 -18.27
CA PHE A 758 30.37 -9.74 -18.14
C PHE A 758 29.56 -10.14 -19.37
N SER A 759 28.42 -10.77 -19.18
CA SER A 759 27.60 -11.29 -20.28
C SER A 759 26.15 -10.83 -20.18
N ILE A 760 25.58 -10.46 -21.32
CA ILE A 760 24.16 -10.12 -21.47
C ILE A 760 23.50 -11.22 -22.30
N LYS A 761 22.56 -11.96 -21.72
CA LYS A 761 21.66 -12.85 -22.43
C LYS A 761 20.49 -12.03 -22.98
N LEU A 762 20.24 -12.08 -24.29
CA LEU A 762 19.05 -11.49 -24.89
C LEU A 762 17.86 -12.43 -24.66
N LEU A 763 16.78 -11.87 -24.12
CA LEU A 763 15.49 -12.53 -23.95
C LEU A 763 14.49 -12.00 -24.99
N ALA A 764 14.53 -10.70 -25.27
CA ALA A 764 13.82 -10.08 -26.38
C ALA A 764 14.50 -10.35 -27.75
N ASP A 765 13.74 -10.14 -28.84
CA ASP A 765 14.22 -10.30 -30.22
C ASP A 765 15.29 -9.26 -30.60
N ASP A 766 15.17 -8.05 -30.05
CA ASP A 766 16.11 -6.96 -30.23
C ASP A 766 16.12 -6.02 -29.02
N ILE A 767 17.25 -5.36 -28.79
CA ILE A 767 17.47 -4.43 -27.68
C ILE A 767 18.34 -3.24 -28.12
N ASP A 768 18.16 -2.10 -27.46
CA ASP A 768 19.04 -0.95 -27.56
C ASP A 768 19.93 -0.83 -26.32
N LEU A 769 21.24 -1.06 -26.49
CA LEU A 769 22.22 -0.78 -25.45
C LEU A 769 22.66 0.69 -25.55
N ASN A 770 22.39 1.46 -24.50
CA ASN A 770 22.85 2.83 -24.34
C ASN A 770 23.41 3.02 -22.92
N ASN A 771 24.63 3.56 -22.80
CA ASN A 771 25.34 3.74 -21.52
C ASN A 771 25.86 2.44 -20.89
N VAL A 772 26.25 1.44 -21.70
CA VAL A 772 27.15 0.37 -21.27
C VAL A 772 28.59 0.89 -21.32
N ASN A 773 29.14 1.23 -20.17
CA ASN A 773 30.49 1.79 -20.05
C ASN A 773 31.19 1.22 -18.81
N LEU A 774 32.51 1.12 -18.88
CA LEU A 774 33.36 0.63 -17.81
C LEU A 774 34.19 1.76 -17.20
N TYR A 775 34.20 1.83 -15.88
CA TYR A 775 34.96 2.81 -15.10
C TYR A 775 35.77 2.11 -14.02
N ARG A 776 36.83 2.76 -13.55
CA ARG A 776 37.59 2.35 -12.38
C ARG A 776 37.74 3.52 -11.41
N LEU A 777 37.62 3.25 -10.12
CA LEU A 777 37.74 4.22 -9.03
C LEU A 777 38.83 3.74 -8.08
N ASN A 778 39.79 4.62 -7.78
CA ASN A 778 40.82 4.33 -6.78
C ASN A 778 40.21 4.45 -5.37
N PRO A 779 40.14 3.36 -4.57
CA PRO A 779 39.59 3.39 -3.22
C PRO A 779 40.32 4.35 -2.27
N GLU A 780 41.63 4.55 -2.45
CA GLU A 780 42.43 5.44 -1.61
C GLU A 780 42.01 6.91 -1.74
N LEU A 781 41.51 7.33 -2.92
CA LEU A 781 40.99 8.68 -3.12
C LEU A 781 39.70 8.90 -2.34
N VAL A 782 38.81 7.90 -2.33
CA VAL A 782 37.56 7.95 -1.55
C VAL A 782 37.90 7.99 -0.06
N GLN A 783 38.80 7.12 0.41
CA GLN A 783 39.23 7.10 1.80
C GLN A 783 39.87 8.42 2.26
N GLY A 784 40.75 8.99 1.44
CA GLY A 784 41.38 10.28 1.72
C GLY A 784 40.35 11.41 1.82
N THR A 785 39.38 11.45 0.90
CA THR A 785 38.28 12.42 0.91
C THR A 785 37.40 12.23 2.15
N SER A 786 36.96 11.01 2.43
CA SER A 786 36.10 10.70 3.57
C SER A 786 36.74 11.05 4.89
N SER A 787 38.02 10.74 5.08
CA SER A 787 38.75 11.06 6.32
C SER A 787 38.78 12.58 6.57
N GLN A 788 39.04 13.38 5.53
CA GLN A 788 39.03 14.84 5.65
C GLN A 788 37.65 15.40 5.99
N VAL A 789 36.60 14.84 5.39
CA VAL A 789 35.22 15.28 5.63
C VAL A 789 34.72 14.85 7.02
N GLN A 790 35.11 13.67 7.50
CA GLN A 790 34.79 13.17 8.84
C GLN A 790 35.32 14.09 9.94
N ASP A 791 36.52 14.66 9.77
CA ASP A 791 37.12 15.59 10.74
C ASP A 791 36.32 16.89 10.92
N ILE A 792 35.50 17.26 9.94
CA ILE A 792 34.69 18.49 9.91
C ILE A 792 33.18 18.19 9.86
N ALA A 793 32.80 16.97 10.22
CA ALA A 793 31.42 16.52 10.25
C ALA A 793 30.72 16.90 11.57
N LEU A 794 29.39 16.75 11.58
CA LEU A 794 28.59 16.95 12.78
C LEU A 794 28.83 15.80 13.78
N ASP A 795 29.38 16.15 14.94
CA ASP A 795 29.43 15.28 16.11
C ASP A 795 28.09 15.37 16.85
N ILE A 796 27.37 14.24 16.95
CA ILE A 796 26.01 14.21 17.47
C ILE A 796 26.02 14.03 18.99
N ASP A 797 25.55 15.04 19.71
CA ASP A 797 25.40 14.99 21.17
C ASP A 797 24.12 14.24 21.58
N LYS A 798 23.06 14.38 20.77
CA LYS A 798 21.73 13.76 21.02
C LYS A 798 21.05 13.43 19.71
N PHE A 799 20.50 12.23 19.64
CA PHE A 799 19.80 11.77 18.45
C PHE A 799 18.40 11.26 18.75
N SER A 800 17.46 11.74 17.96
CA SER A 800 16.18 11.09 17.73
C SER A 800 15.70 11.42 16.33
N ASN A 801 14.79 10.62 15.81
CA ASN A 801 14.20 10.84 14.48
C ASN A 801 13.57 12.23 14.26
N ARG A 802 13.26 13.01 15.33
CA ARG A 802 12.66 14.35 15.22
C ARG A 802 13.49 15.45 15.87
N ARG A 803 14.62 15.14 16.49
CA ARG A 803 15.45 16.11 17.18
C ARG A 803 16.88 15.62 17.18
N ILE A 804 17.77 16.43 16.63
CA ILE A 804 19.19 16.16 16.56
C ILE A 804 19.91 17.40 17.08
N GLU A 805 20.85 17.20 17.99
CA GLU A 805 21.70 18.26 18.54
C GLU A 805 23.15 17.79 18.41
N GLY A 806 24.04 18.69 18.02
CA GLY A 806 25.45 18.37 17.88
C GLY A 806 26.33 19.59 17.67
N GLN A 807 27.61 19.33 17.50
CA GLN A 807 28.64 20.34 17.26
C GLN A 807 29.36 20.05 15.95
N VAL A 808 29.70 21.11 15.23
CA VAL A 808 30.47 21.02 13.99
C VAL A 808 31.53 22.11 13.96
N GLU A 809 32.68 21.79 13.38
CA GLU A 809 33.76 22.74 13.15
C GLU A 809 33.71 23.22 11.70
N ASN A 810 33.28 24.47 11.53
CA ASN A 810 33.20 25.12 10.23
C ASN A 810 34.58 25.64 9.79
N GLN A 811 35.03 25.30 8.58
CA GLN A 811 36.36 25.67 8.09
C GLN A 811 36.37 27.08 7.49
N GLU A 812 35.37 27.41 6.66
CA GLU A 812 35.29 28.68 5.94
C GLU A 812 33.94 29.39 6.14
N ASP A 813 33.94 30.72 6.07
CA ASP A 813 32.75 31.55 6.29
C ASP A 813 31.59 31.30 5.28
N GLN A 814 31.90 30.66 4.15
CA GLN A 814 30.95 30.37 3.06
C GLN A 814 30.48 28.91 3.04
N ASP A 815 31.03 28.07 3.91
CA ASP A 815 30.66 26.65 3.98
C ASP A 815 29.22 26.45 4.48
N TRP A 816 28.64 25.33 4.05
CA TRP A 816 27.31 24.88 4.39
C TRP A 816 27.37 23.52 5.08
N LEU A 817 26.56 23.35 6.11
CA LEU A 817 26.35 22.03 6.70
C LEU A 817 25.31 21.29 5.86
N VAL A 818 25.74 20.22 5.19
CA VAL A 818 24.91 19.39 4.33
C VAL A 818 24.53 18.11 5.06
N PHE A 819 23.23 17.85 5.16
CA PHE A 819 22.65 16.66 5.76
C PHE A 819 22.30 15.63 4.68
N SER A 820 22.69 14.37 4.91
CA SER A 820 22.39 13.22 4.05
C SER A 820 20.95 12.72 4.19
N PHE A 821 19.98 13.64 4.32
CA PHE A 821 18.54 13.31 4.30
C PHE A 821 17.74 14.30 3.42
N PRO A 822 16.61 13.86 2.85
CA PRO A 822 15.84 14.66 1.90
C PRO A 822 15.31 15.96 2.48
N TYR A 823 15.37 17.02 1.68
CA TYR A 823 14.83 18.33 2.03
C TYR A 823 13.35 18.25 2.37
N ASN A 824 12.99 18.76 3.54
CA ASN A 824 11.63 18.89 3.98
C ASN A 824 11.43 20.20 4.73
N GLN A 825 10.47 21.01 4.27
CA GLN A 825 10.10 22.31 4.86
C GLN A 825 9.63 22.23 6.33
N ASN A 826 9.32 21.04 6.84
CA ASN A 826 8.89 20.81 8.22
C ASN A 826 10.05 20.58 9.20
N TRP A 827 11.30 20.54 8.71
CA TRP A 827 12.48 20.67 9.57
C TRP A 827 12.74 22.14 9.90
N THR A 828 13.11 22.38 11.15
CA THR A 828 13.54 23.69 11.65
C THR A 828 14.96 23.57 12.18
N PHE A 829 15.77 24.60 11.95
CA PHE A 829 17.21 24.57 12.24
C PHE A 829 17.62 25.81 13.04
N THR A 830 18.56 25.63 13.97
CA THR A 830 19.23 26.73 14.65
C THR A 830 20.73 26.49 14.69
N VAL A 831 21.51 27.54 14.45
CA VAL A 831 22.98 27.58 14.61
C VAL A 831 23.28 28.59 15.72
N ASP A 832 23.98 28.15 16.76
CA ASP A 832 24.27 28.94 17.97
C ASP A 832 23.04 29.58 18.65
N GLY A 833 21.88 28.93 18.48
CA GLY A 833 20.60 29.38 19.03
C GLY A 833 19.84 30.39 18.14
N GLU A 834 20.43 30.82 17.02
CA GLU A 834 19.75 31.65 16.02
C GLU A 834 19.10 30.76 14.94
N ALA A 835 17.87 31.10 14.54
CA ALA A 835 17.16 30.34 13.51
C ALA A 835 17.75 30.59 12.13
N VAL A 836 17.93 29.51 11.35
CA VAL A 836 18.45 29.58 9.98
C VAL A 836 17.53 28.85 9.01
N ASP A 837 17.44 29.35 7.79
CA ASP A 837 16.68 28.71 6.71
C ASP A 837 17.50 27.61 6.06
N SER A 838 16.87 26.46 5.79
CA SER A 838 17.48 25.39 5.01
C SER A 838 17.23 25.55 3.52
N ARG A 839 18.08 24.91 2.71
CA ARG A 839 17.95 24.87 1.25
C ARG A 839 18.02 23.41 0.75
N PRO A 840 17.28 23.09 -0.33
CA PRO A 840 17.44 21.81 -1.01
C PRO A 840 18.77 21.75 -1.75
N VAL A 841 19.39 20.57 -1.79
CA VAL A 841 20.60 20.24 -2.55
C VAL A 841 20.35 18.94 -3.32
N LEU A 842 20.92 18.79 -4.52
CA LEU A 842 20.71 17.63 -5.40
C LEU A 842 19.21 17.37 -5.67
N ASP A 843 18.50 18.39 -6.18
CA ASP A 843 17.04 18.36 -6.37
C ASP A 843 16.24 18.04 -5.08
N GLY A 844 16.77 18.42 -3.93
CA GLY A 844 16.18 18.18 -2.62
C GLY A 844 16.44 16.78 -2.08
N GLY A 845 17.29 15.99 -2.73
CA GLY A 845 17.78 14.72 -2.20
C GLY A 845 18.52 14.88 -0.86
N PHE A 846 19.20 16.02 -0.66
CA PHE A 846 19.84 16.44 0.58
C PHE A 846 19.30 17.78 1.08
N THR A 847 19.59 18.10 2.35
CA THR A 847 19.25 19.37 3.00
C THR A 847 20.52 20.10 3.38
N ALA A 848 20.61 21.42 3.19
CA ALA A 848 21.75 22.22 3.64
C ALA A 848 21.31 23.42 4.49
N ILE A 849 22.15 23.82 5.45
CA ILE A 849 21.99 25.06 6.24
C ILE A 849 23.30 25.85 6.25
N PRO A 850 23.24 27.19 6.32
CA PRO A 850 24.45 28.00 6.44
C PRO A 850 25.01 27.87 7.86
N LEU A 851 26.33 27.66 7.98
CA LEU A 851 27.02 27.70 9.29
C LEU A 851 27.40 29.13 9.67
N GLY A 852 27.59 30.01 8.69
CA GLY A 852 28.08 31.35 8.91
C GLY A 852 29.59 31.34 9.09
N LYS A 853 30.10 31.94 10.16
CA LYS A 853 31.55 32.16 10.32
C LYS A 853 32.33 30.85 10.47
N ALA A 854 33.63 30.87 10.20
CA ALA A 854 34.52 29.77 10.56
C ALA A 854 34.61 29.62 12.10
N GLY A 855 34.73 28.37 12.56
CA GLY A 855 34.83 28.02 13.98
C GLY A 855 33.83 26.96 14.43
N LYS A 856 33.71 26.76 15.74
CA LYS A 856 32.82 25.75 16.32
C LYS A 856 31.40 26.30 16.47
N HIS A 857 30.43 25.55 15.99
CA HIS A 857 29.02 25.89 16.03
C HIS A 857 28.20 24.80 16.73
N GLN A 858 27.21 25.22 17.51
CA GLN A 858 26.18 24.32 18.01
C GLN A 858 25.00 24.30 17.05
N VAL A 859 24.67 23.12 16.54
CA VAL A 859 23.55 22.92 15.61
C VAL A 859 22.44 22.16 16.32
N LYS A 860 21.20 22.63 16.16
CA LYS A 860 20.01 21.92 16.60
C LYS A 860 18.97 21.92 15.50
N LEU A 861 18.36 20.76 15.28
CA LEU A 861 17.24 20.63 14.36
C LEU A 861 16.07 19.91 15.01
N SER A 862 14.85 20.30 14.61
CA SER A 862 13.63 19.64 15.05
C SER A 862 12.60 19.50 13.94
N PHE A 863 11.90 18.37 13.91
CA PHE A 863 10.90 18.04 12.91
C PHE A 863 9.48 18.12 13.48
N TRP A 864 8.63 18.89 12.82
CA TRP A 864 7.21 18.95 13.11
C TRP A 864 6.39 19.27 11.85
N PRO A 865 5.46 18.39 11.42
CA PRO A 865 4.59 18.68 10.27
C PRO A 865 3.77 19.96 10.51
N SER A 866 4.06 21.03 9.78
CA SER A 866 3.44 22.34 9.97
C SER A 866 1.90 22.28 9.87
N ALA A 867 1.38 21.52 8.91
CA ALA A 867 -0.06 21.32 8.74
C ALA A 867 -0.74 20.55 9.90
N LEU A 868 0.02 19.79 10.71
CA LEU A 868 -0.52 19.08 11.86
C LEU A 868 -1.01 20.07 12.94
N THR A 869 -0.31 21.18 13.15
CA THR A 869 -0.75 22.23 14.10
C THR A 869 -2.10 22.80 13.69
N GLY A 870 -2.26 23.13 12.40
CA GLY A 870 -3.52 23.61 11.84
C GLY A 870 -4.63 22.56 11.94
N GLY A 871 -4.30 21.30 11.66
CA GLY A 871 -5.21 20.16 11.79
C GLY A 871 -5.70 19.96 13.22
N LEU A 872 -4.80 19.98 14.20
CA LEU A 872 -5.13 19.87 15.62
C LEU A 872 -6.03 21.03 16.09
N ALA A 873 -5.72 22.26 15.71
CA ALA A 873 -6.52 23.43 16.05
C ALA A 873 -7.94 23.34 15.45
N LEU A 874 -8.05 22.96 14.18
CA LEU A 874 -9.34 22.83 13.50
C LEU A 874 -10.18 21.67 14.07
N SER A 875 -9.56 20.52 14.35
CA SER A 875 -10.23 19.39 15.00
C SER A 875 -10.71 19.74 16.40
N ALA A 876 -9.88 20.39 17.22
CA ALA A 876 -10.22 20.78 18.59
C ALA A 876 -11.37 21.81 18.61
N THR A 877 -11.31 22.83 17.76
CA THR A 877 -12.37 23.85 17.64
C THR A 877 -13.69 23.25 17.14
N THR A 878 -13.63 22.34 16.16
CA THR A 878 -14.80 21.61 15.67
C THR A 878 -15.39 20.74 16.78
N ALA A 879 -14.57 19.99 17.52
CA ALA A 879 -15.01 19.15 18.64
C ALA A 879 -15.67 19.98 19.75
N ALA A 880 -15.08 21.12 20.11
CA ALA A 880 -15.65 22.05 21.08
C ALA A 880 -17.00 22.61 20.61
N GLY A 881 -17.09 23.04 19.34
CA GLY A 881 -18.34 23.49 18.72
C GLY A 881 -19.44 22.42 18.78
N LEU A 882 -19.13 21.20 18.36
CA LEU A 882 -20.08 20.07 18.43
C LEU A 882 -20.50 19.74 19.86
N PHE A 883 -19.57 19.76 20.81
CA PHE A 883 -19.88 19.51 22.22
C PHE A 883 -20.84 20.56 22.79
N THR A 884 -20.62 21.84 22.47
CA THR A 884 -21.54 22.92 22.90
C THR A 884 -22.94 22.77 22.28
N LEU A 885 -23.02 22.44 20.99
CA LEU A 885 -24.28 22.17 20.30
C LEU A 885 -25.02 20.99 20.95
N TYR A 886 -24.31 19.90 21.22
CA TYR A 886 -24.88 18.71 21.86
C TYR A 886 -25.46 19.02 23.26
N ARG A 887 -24.72 19.79 24.09
CA ARG A 887 -25.21 20.19 25.41
C ARG A 887 -26.44 21.09 25.32
N LYS A 888 -26.48 22.01 24.35
CA LYS A 888 -27.62 22.89 24.13
C LYS A 888 -28.86 22.08 23.74
N GLU A 889 -28.75 21.19 22.76
CA GLU A 889 -29.84 20.31 22.34
C GLU A 889 -30.35 19.43 23.48
N LYS A 890 -29.46 18.87 24.29
CA LYS A 890 -29.85 18.06 25.47
C LYS A 890 -30.58 18.91 26.51
N LYS A 891 -30.10 20.13 26.80
CA LYS A 891 -30.79 21.04 27.74
C LYS A 891 -32.16 21.48 27.23
N ASP A 892 -32.30 21.69 25.93
CA ASP A 892 -33.57 22.05 25.31
C ASP A 892 -34.54 20.85 25.32
N GLN A 893 -34.03 19.61 25.18
CA GLN A 893 -34.81 18.38 25.37
C GLN A 893 -35.23 18.16 26.82
N ASP A 894 -34.34 18.41 27.79
CA ASP A 894 -34.66 18.27 29.23
C ASP A 894 -35.70 19.32 29.71
N LYS A 895 -35.85 20.42 28.96
CA LYS A 895 -36.82 21.50 29.24
C LYS A 895 -38.17 21.31 28.53
N ALA A 896 -38.23 20.49 27.49
CA ALA A 896 -39.42 20.24 26.68
C ALA A 896 -40.14 18.97 27.18
#